data_AF-A0A932PM88-F1
#
_entry.id   AF-A0A932PM88-F1
#
_cell.length_a   1.000
_cell.length_b   1.000
_cell.length_c   1.000
_cell.angle_alpha   90.00
_cell.angle_beta   90.00
_cell.angle_gamma   90.00
#
_symmetry.space_group_name_H-M   'P 1'
#
loop_
_entity.id
_entity.type
_entity.pdbx_description
1 polymer ?
#
loop_
_entity_poly.entity_id
_entity_poly.type
_entity_poly.pdbx_seq_one_letter_code
_entity_poly.pdbx_strand_id
1 'polypeptide(L)'
;MFHAPFPILGLSGGIAAGKSFVASRLAAMGWAVIDADALAREAVVPGSEGLREVAAAFGPAALRADGCLDRAWVGAHVFSDDAARTKLNAILHPRIEALLDTRLRDLPAGTRGAILDAALWVERGIAHHFDAFWTVDAPEELRLARLMARDGLDRAAALARLRAQAAPAERALHADLVIANDGRDLAGFLQQAEATLLSNWKVRRKRTWRPTMPVPFSADQLRDVLTSLLSRGGDYGEIFVERRRAHALGMDDGRMEDVLASETFGASLRLVDGDTTRFADLIAPTFDELMASAGTLAAPGHGSPATIPALAVKVFPTPSPVAQDPGQVPLADKVALVRKAETIAREHAEVLRPGALKQVAIGYGDSTQRVWIAAAEHKQGAWSGSLAEDHRTQVVLRANVTAGDGTQLQTGYQPLGETRGFELFTDEAVTSMVQEAVRLAIQALDAQPAPAGTFPVVLSSSAGGTMIHEACGHGLEADLALAGMSSFAGKLGQKVAAEGVTIIDDGTLPHKRGSQAIDDEGNPVSRVVLIENGILKAYLQSRKTSRRMEVEPTGNGRRESYRHLPIPRMRNTFLAAGSEAPEAILRDLDRGLLVKHMGGGQVDTVTGNFVFQVTEGYWVENGVPKYPVKNATLSGCGPDVLRGLTRIGSDLHHFDIGTCGKDGQGVPVSDALPTILCPALVVGGTAEPMPSVM
;
A
#
# COMPACT_ATOMS: atom_id res chain seq x y z
N MET A 1 25.12 0.75 -11.23
CA MET A 1 24.27 1.04 -12.42
C MET A 1 25.09 0.74 -13.67
N PHE A 2 24.60 -0.13 -14.53
CA PHE A 2 25.33 -0.55 -15.73
C PHE A 2 25.37 0.58 -16.76
N HIS A 3 26.56 0.94 -17.25
CA HIS A 3 26.73 1.99 -18.25
C HIS A 3 27.25 1.39 -19.56
N ALA A 4 26.37 1.24 -20.54
CA ALA A 4 26.70 0.71 -21.87
C ALA A 4 26.12 1.59 -22.98
N PRO A 5 26.73 1.74 -24.16
CA PRO A 5 26.18 2.58 -25.24
C PRO A 5 24.92 2.02 -25.95
N PHE A 6 24.43 0.87 -25.50
CA PHE A 6 23.29 0.10 -26.04
C PHE A 6 22.33 -0.33 -24.90
N PRO A 7 21.08 -0.72 -25.19
CA PRO A 7 20.13 -1.12 -24.15
C PRO A 7 20.52 -2.42 -23.45
N ILE A 8 20.17 -2.51 -22.17
CA ILE A 8 20.35 -3.67 -21.31
C ILE A 8 18.96 -4.14 -20.87
N LEU A 9 18.61 -5.37 -21.26
CA LEU A 9 17.36 -6.03 -20.96
C LEU A 9 17.56 -7.04 -19.82
N GLY A 10 16.87 -6.84 -18.70
CA GLY A 10 16.71 -7.88 -17.68
C GLY A 10 15.68 -8.88 -18.15
N LEU A 11 16.03 -10.17 -18.19
CA LEU A 11 15.11 -11.24 -18.57
C LEU A 11 14.97 -12.24 -17.42
N SER A 12 13.77 -12.37 -16.87
CA SER A 12 13.43 -13.34 -15.83
C SER A 12 12.35 -14.32 -16.31
N GLY A 13 12.09 -15.35 -15.53
CA GLY A 13 11.04 -16.32 -15.83
C GLY A 13 11.01 -17.46 -14.83
N GLY A 14 9.84 -18.08 -14.68
CA GLY A 14 9.67 -19.18 -13.75
C GLY A 14 10.41 -20.41 -14.22
N ILE A 15 10.65 -21.38 -13.33
CA ILE A 15 11.24 -22.66 -13.73
C ILE A 15 10.43 -23.26 -14.88
N ALA A 16 11.13 -23.69 -15.93
CA ALA A 16 10.55 -24.22 -17.16
C ALA A 16 9.56 -23.30 -17.93
N ALA A 17 9.55 -21.99 -17.66
CA ALA A 17 8.74 -21.02 -18.40
C ALA A 17 9.28 -20.73 -19.82
N GLY A 18 10.53 -21.09 -20.11
CA GLY A 18 11.14 -20.94 -21.43
C GLY A 18 11.90 -19.61 -21.64
N LYS A 19 12.45 -19.04 -20.57
CA LYS A 19 13.40 -17.93 -20.62
C LYS A 19 14.49 -18.12 -21.67
N SER A 20 15.12 -19.30 -21.71
CA SER A 20 16.20 -19.60 -22.66
C SER A 20 15.73 -19.61 -24.12
N PHE A 21 14.46 -19.92 -24.38
CA PHE A 21 13.88 -19.80 -25.72
C PHE A 21 13.75 -18.34 -26.15
N VAL A 22 13.27 -17.47 -25.27
CA VAL A 22 13.19 -16.03 -25.56
C VAL A 22 14.58 -15.42 -25.73
N ALA A 23 15.52 -15.76 -24.84
CA ALA A 23 16.90 -15.29 -24.93
C ALA A 23 17.57 -15.71 -26.25
N SER A 24 17.39 -16.95 -26.70
CA SER A 24 17.97 -17.42 -27.97
C SER A 24 17.36 -16.76 -29.20
N ARG A 25 16.06 -16.43 -29.16
CA ARG A 25 15.40 -15.68 -30.23
C ARG A 25 15.93 -14.26 -30.35
N LEU A 26 16.10 -13.56 -29.23
CA LEU A 26 16.70 -12.22 -29.22
C LEU A 26 18.20 -12.27 -29.59
N ALA A 27 18.92 -13.33 -29.19
CA ALA A 27 20.30 -13.54 -29.63
C ALA A 27 20.41 -13.65 -31.15
N ALA A 28 19.48 -14.38 -31.79
CA ALA A 28 19.39 -14.46 -33.25
C ALA A 28 19.07 -13.11 -33.93
N MET A 29 18.50 -12.16 -33.19
CA MET A 29 18.28 -10.77 -33.65
C MET A 29 19.53 -9.88 -33.45
N GLY A 30 20.59 -10.38 -32.83
CA GLY A 30 21.86 -9.67 -32.62
C GLY A 30 22.07 -9.15 -31.19
N TRP A 31 21.28 -9.60 -30.22
CA TRP A 31 21.53 -9.29 -28.81
C TRP A 31 22.62 -10.17 -28.22
N ALA A 32 23.47 -9.60 -27.38
CA ALA A 32 24.42 -10.35 -26.57
C ALA A 32 23.70 -10.99 -25.37
N VAL A 33 23.91 -12.28 -25.11
CA VAL A 33 23.36 -12.95 -23.92
C VAL A 33 24.45 -13.14 -22.89
N ILE A 34 24.25 -12.62 -21.69
CA ILE A 34 25.15 -12.80 -20.55
C ILE A 34 24.41 -13.62 -19.49
N ASP A 35 24.91 -14.84 -19.27
CA ASP A 35 24.35 -15.79 -18.31
C ASP A 35 24.94 -15.57 -16.92
N ALA A 36 24.10 -15.19 -15.96
CA ALA A 36 24.50 -14.94 -14.57
C ALA A 36 25.02 -16.21 -13.89
N ASP A 37 24.47 -17.38 -14.22
CA ASP A 37 24.95 -18.65 -13.67
C ASP A 37 26.36 -18.97 -14.17
N ALA A 38 26.67 -18.61 -15.43
CA ALA A 38 28.01 -18.76 -15.97
C ALA A 38 29.01 -17.84 -15.25
N LEU A 39 28.63 -16.58 -15.00
CA LEU A 39 29.45 -15.63 -14.23
C LEU A 39 29.67 -16.07 -12.79
N ALA A 40 28.64 -16.63 -12.14
CA ALA A 40 28.76 -17.19 -10.79
C ALA A 40 29.75 -18.36 -10.74
N ARG A 41 29.78 -19.20 -11.77
CA ARG A 41 30.77 -20.30 -11.90
C ARG A 41 32.17 -19.75 -12.17
N GLU A 42 32.27 -18.70 -12.97
CA GLU A 42 33.54 -18.01 -13.29
C GLU A 42 34.14 -17.36 -12.04
N ALA A 43 33.31 -16.77 -11.18
CA ALA A 43 33.74 -16.12 -9.93
C ALA A 43 34.43 -17.07 -8.94
N VAL A 44 34.29 -18.40 -9.12
CA VAL A 44 34.81 -19.44 -8.21
C VAL A 44 35.66 -20.50 -8.91
N VAL A 45 36.24 -20.18 -10.07
CA VAL A 45 37.21 -21.09 -10.72
C VAL A 45 38.49 -21.24 -9.89
N PRO A 46 39.23 -22.37 -10.00
CA PRO A 46 40.52 -22.52 -9.33
C PRO A 46 41.46 -21.34 -9.59
N GLY A 47 42.03 -20.79 -8.51
CA GLY A 47 42.89 -19.60 -8.56
C GLY A 47 42.18 -18.25 -8.49
N SER A 48 40.84 -18.22 -8.59
CA SER A 48 40.06 -16.99 -8.40
C SER A 48 40.07 -16.50 -6.94
N GLU A 49 39.90 -15.20 -6.76
CA GLU A 49 39.72 -14.59 -5.44
C GLU A 49 38.43 -15.05 -4.76
N GLY A 50 37.34 -15.20 -5.52
CA GLY A 50 36.07 -15.68 -4.98
C GLY A 50 36.19 -17.09 -4.40
N LEU A 51 36.89 -18.00 -5.07
CA LEU A 51 37.11 -19.34 -4.51
C LEU A 51 37.95 -19.33 -3.23
N ARG A 52 38.99 -18.47 -3.15
CA ARG A 52 39.82 -18.34 -1.94
C ARG A 52 39.01 -17.84 -0.76
N GLU A 53 38.15 -16.84 -0.97
CA GLU A 53 37.29 -16.31 0.10
C GLU A 53 36.21 -17.29 0.53
N VAL A 54 35.62 -18.04 -0.42
CA VAL A 54 34.68 -19.11 -0.09
C VAL A 54 35.37 -20.19 0.75
N ALA A 55 36.59 -20.61 0.38
CA ALA A 55 37.36 -21.57 1.16
C ALA A 55 37.74 -21.04 2.55
N ALA A 56 38.07 -19.75 2.68
CA ALA A 56 38.34 -19.13 3.97
C ALA A 56 37.07 -19.01 4.85
N ALA A 57 35.92 -18.76 4.22
CA ALA A 57 34.66 -18.55 4.91
C ALA A 57 33.99 -19.85 5.39
N PHE A 58 34.14 -20.95 4.64
CA PHE A 58 33.43 -22.22 4.85
C PHE A 58 34.37 -23.41 5.11
N GLY A 59 35.69 -23.19 5.12
CA GLY A 59 36.69 -24.19 5.41
C GLY A 59 37.03 -25.12 4.22
N PRO A 60 37.98 -26.04 4.40
CA PRO A 60 38.49 -26.90 3.33
C PRO A 60 37.45 -27.88 2.77
N ALA A 61 36.37 -28.17 3.51
CA ALA A 61 35.28 -29.04 3.07
C ALA A 61 34.46 -28.43 1.92
N ALA A 62 34.54 -27.11 1.69
CA ALA A 62 33.93 -26.45 0.55
C ALA A 62 34.66 -26.72 -0.77
N LEU A 63 35.80 -27.41 -0.74
CA LEU A 63 36.63 -27.73 -1.91
C LEU A 63 36.72 -29.24 -2.12
N ARG A 64 36.76 -29.65 -3.39
CA ARG A 64 37.10 -31.01 -3.80
C ARG A 64 38.63 -31.19 -3.77
N ALA A 65 39.09 -32.44 -3.82
CA ALA A 65 40.51 -32.79 -3.81
C ALA A 65 41.31 -32.20 -5.00
N ASP A 66 40.63 -31.83 -6.09
CA ASP A 66 41.20 -31.18 -7.27
C ASP A 66 41.31 -29.64 -7.13
N GLY A 67 40.97 -29.09 -5.96
CA GLY A 67 41.00 -27.66 -5.68
C GLY A 67 39.84 -26.86 -6.27
N CYS A 68 38.84 -27.51 -6.86
CA CYS A 68 37.60 -26.86 -7.31
C CYS A 68 36.57 -26.74 -6.18
N LEU A 69 35.62 -25.82 -6.31
CA LEU A 69 34.47 -25.74 -5.40
C LEU A 69 33.65 -27.04 -5.41
N ASP A 70 33.37 -27.57 -4.22
CA ASP A 70 32.42 -28.68 -4.04
C ASP A 70 30.98 -28.15 -4.02
N ARG A 71 30.37 -28.10 -5.19
CA ARG A 71 28.99 -27.59 -5.35
C ARG A 71 27.94 -28.46 -4.66
N ALA A 72 28.18 -29.76 -4.52
CA ALA A 72 27.25 -30.64 -3.84
C ALA A 72 27.28 -30.36 -2.33
N TRP A 73 28.49 -30.18 -1.78
CA TRP A 73 28.66 -29.79 -0.38
C TRP A 73 28.06 -28.41 -0.09
N VAL A 74 28.38 -27.40 -0.91
CA VAL A 74 27.80 -26.05 -0.79
C VAL A 74 26.27 -26.11 -0.93
N GLY A 75 25.77 -26.88 -1.89
CA GLY A 75 24.35 -27.21 -2.06
C GLY A 75 23.67 -27.65 -0.77
N ALA A 76 24.26 -28.63 -0.09
CA ALA A 76 23.69 -29.28 1.09
C ALA A 76 23.84 -28.47 2.40
N HIS A 77 24.89 -27.66 2.52
CA HIS A 77 25.27 -27.02 3.80
C HIS A 77 25.12 -25.50 3.80
N VAL A 78 25.01 -24.86 2.64
CA VAL A 78 24.93 -23.39 2.54
C VAL A 78 23.54 -22.94 2.11
N PHE A 79 22.85 -23.66 1.22
CA PHE A 79 21.53 -23.22 0.74
C PHE A 79 20.38 -23.51 1.71
N SER A 80 20.61 -24.35 2.73
CA SER A 80 19.67 -24.66 3.82
C SER A 80 19.89 -23.80 5.08
N ASP A 81 20.93 -22.96 5.10
CA ASP A 81 21.31 -22.09 6.22
C ASP A 81 21.38 -20.62 5.74
N ASP A 82 20.51 -19.77 6.27
CA ASP A 82 20.40 -18.38 5.84
C ASP A 82 21.63 -17.52 6.17
N ALA A 83 22.30 -17.78 7.29
CA ALA A 83 23.51 -17.06 7.67
C ALA A 83 24.68 -17.47 6.75
N ALA A 84 24.80 -18.77 6.46
CA ALA A 84 25.78 -19.29 5.51
C ALA A 84 25.52 -18.76 4.10
N ARG A 85 24.27 -18.78 3.64
CA ARG A 85 23.86 -18.24 2.33
C ARG A 85 24.18 -16.75 2.22
N THR A 86 23.86 -15.97 3.25
CA THR A 86 24.17 -14.52 3.30
C THR A 86 25.68 -14.27 3.19
N LYS A 87 26.48 -15.06 3.91
CA LYS A 87 27.95 -14.97 3.86
C LYS A 87 28.51 -15.34 2.48
N LEU A 88 28.01 -16.41 1.86
CA LEU A 88 28.41 -16.81 0.50
C LEU A 88 28.05 -15.72 -0.52
N ASN A 89 26.84 -15.18 -0.41
CA ASN A 89 26.33 -14.11 -1.24
C ASN A 89 27.16 -12.83 -1.13
N ALA A 90 27.56 -12.44 0.08
CA ALA A 90 28.44 -11.28 0.31
C ALA A 90 29.81 -11.42 -0.39
N ILE A 91 30.31 -12.66 -0.52
CA ILE A 91 31.55 -12.96 -1.24
C ILE A 91 31.32 -12.94 -2.76
N LEU A 92 30.28 -13.61 -3.25
CA LEU A 92 30.10 -13.84 -4.69
C LEU A 92 29.50 -12.65 -5.43
N HIS A 93 28.58 -11.90 -4.83
CA HIS A 93 27.84 -10.86 -5.56
C HIS A 93 28.71 -9.73 -6.10
N PRO A 94 29.62 -9.10 -5.31
CA PRO A 94 30.46 -8.03 -5.84
C PRO A 94 31.34 -8.49 -7.02
N ARG A 95 31.71 -9.78 -7.03
CA ARG A 95 32.56 -10.38 -8.07
C ARG A 95 31.78 -10.69 -9.33
N ILE A 96 30.56 -11.22 -9.18
CA ILE A 96 29.65 -11.43 -10.31
C ILE A 96 29.32 -10.08 -10.96
N GLU A 97 29.08 -9.03 -10.16
CA GLU A 97 28.86 -7.67 -10.64
C GLU A 97 30.08 -7.11 -11.39
N ALA A 98 31.29 -7.29 -10.86
CA ALA A 98 32.52 -6.84 -11.53
C ALA A 98 32.78 -7.58 -12.86
N LEU A 99 32.52 -8.89 -12.90
CA LEU A 99 32.61 -9.69 -14.14
C LEU A 99 31.55 -9.27 -15.16
N LEU A 100 30.34 -8.99 -14.70
CA LEU A 100 29.25 -8.49 -15.54
C LEU A 100 29.58 -7.11 -16.13
N ASP A 101 30.05 -6.17 -15.31
CA ASP A 101 30.50 -4.84 -15.76
C ASP A 101 31.61 -4.95 -16.80
N THR A 102 32.57 -5.84 -16.58
CA THR A 102 33.65 -6.10 -17.53
C THR A 102 33.10 -6.67 -18.83
N ARG A 103 32.22 -7.67 -18.77
CA ARG A 103 31.61 -8.27 -19.95
C ARG A 103 30.81 -7.26 -20.76
N LEU A 104 30.07 -6.37 -20.10
CA LEU A 104 29.30 -5.32 -20.77
C LEU A 104 30.20 -4.26 -21.41
N ARG A 105 31.34 -3.91 -20.79
CA ARG A 105 32.32 -2.97 -21.36
C ARG A 105 33.05 -3.55 -22.57
N ASP A 106 33.34 -4.84 -22.56
CA ASP A 106 34.06 -5.53 -23.63
C ASP A 106 33.19 -5.77 -24.87
N LEU A 107 31.87 -5.63 -24.76
CA LEU A 107 30.97 -5.69 -25.91
C LEU A 107 31.18 -4.49 -26.83
N PRO A 108 31.22 -4.69 -28.17
CA PRO A 108 31.37 -3.61 -29.13
C PRO A 108 30.30 -2.52 -28.94
N ALA A 109 30.67 -1.25 -29.13
CA ALA A 109 29.72 -0.14 -28.98
C ALA A 109 28.51 -0.23 -29.93
N GLY A 110 28.66 -0.92 -31.07
CA GLY A 110 27.60 -1.20 -32.04
C GLY A 110 26.72 -2.42 -31.71
N THR A 111 26.87 -3.03 -30.52
CA THR A 111 26.02 -4.14 -30.08
C THR A 111 24.56 -3.69 -30.03
N ARG A 112 23.63 -4.52 -30.54
CA ARG A 112 22.20 -4.18 -30.61
C ARG A 112 21.56 -4.00 -29.23
N GLY A 113 21.98 -4.82 -28.28
CA GLY A 113 21.60 -4.77 -26.87
C GLY A 113 22.17 -5.98 -26.11
N ALA A 114 22.10 -5.95 -24.78
CA ALA A 114 22.54 -7.05 -23.92
C ALA A 114 21.37 -7.61 -23.09
N ILE A 115 21.28 -8.93 -22.99
CA ILE A 115 20.29 -9.64 -22.18
C ILE A 115 20.99 -10.20 -20.95
N LEU A 116 20.45 -9.88 -19.78
CA LEU A 116 20.95 -10.33 -18.49
C LEU A 116 19.92 -11.25 -17.84
N ASP A 117 20.36 -12.43 -17.41
CA ASP A 117 19.51 -13.30 -16.59
C ASP A 117 19.24 -12.64 -15.23
N ALA A 118 17.99 -12.31 -14.97
CA ALA A 118 17.62 -11.38 -13.91
C ALA A 118 16.85 -12.03 -12.75
N ALA A 119 16.81 -13.38 -12.66
CA ALA A 119 16.13 -14.09 -11.58
C ALA A 119 16.60 -13.60 -10.18
N LEU A 120 17.91 -13.49 -9.96
CA LEU A 120 18.53 -12.94 -8.74
C LEU A 120 18.30 -11.43 -8.51
N TRP A 121 17.87 -10.70 -9.54
CA TRP A 121 17.74 -9.23 -9.53
C TRP A 121 16.31 -8.77 -9.21
N VAL A 122 15.30 -9.60 -9.53
CA VAL A 122 13.91 -9.36 -9.10
C VAL A 122 13.79 -9.50 -7.58
N GLU A 123 14.36 -10.57 -7.03
CA GLU A 123 14.36 -10.88 -5.60
C GLU A 123 15.09 -9.84 -4.74
N ARG A 124 15.79 -8.89 -5.38
CA ARG A 124 16.51 -7.78 -4.72
C ARG A 124 15.93 -6.40 -5.00
N GLY A 125 14.80 -6.32 -5.71
CA GLY A 125 14.15 -5.06 -6.04
C GLY A 125 14.94 -4.17 -7.01
N ILE A 126 15.93 -4.71 -7.73
CA ILE A 126 16.84 -3.96 -8.63
C ILE A 126 16.48 -4.11 -10.11
N ALA A 127 15.25 -4.53 -10.41
CA ALA A 127 14.69 -4.59 -11.77
C ALA A 127 14.72 -3.24 -12.51
N HIS A 128 14.76 -2.13 -11.76
CA HIS A 128 14.84 -0.77 -12.31
C HIS A 128 16.26 -0.35 -12.76
N HIS A 129 17.27 -1.23 -12.61
CA HIS A 129 18.63 -0.99 -13.12
C HIS A 129 18.80 -1.35 -14.60
N PHE A 130 17.82 -2.04 -15.20
CA PHE A 130 17.81 -2.37 -16.62
C PHE A 130 17.07 -1.28 -17.42
N ASP A 131 17.34 -1.18 -18.72
CA ASP A 131 16.59 -0.30 -19.60
C ASP A 131 15.19 -0.84 -19.89
N ALA A 132 15.01 -2.15 -19.77
CA ALA A 132 13.72 -2.82 -19.66
C ALA A 132 13.87 -4.12 -18.87
N PHE A 133 12.75 -4.57 -18.30
CA PHE A 133 12.64 -5.81 -17.56
C PHE A 133 11.53 -6.68 -18.12
N TRP A 134 11.87 -7.81 -18.75
CA TRP A 134 10.90 -8.75 -19.30
C TRP A 134 10.85 -10.01 -18.44
N THR A 135 9.65 -10.55 -18.24
CA THR A 135 9.45 -11.85 -17.59
C THR A 135 8.80 -12.82 -18.56
N VAL A 136 9.25 -14.06 -18.58
CA VAL A 136 8.66 -15.14 -19.38
C VAL A 136 7.85 -16.04 -18.45
N ASP A 137 6.60 -16.25 -18.81
CA ASP A 137 5.71 -17.14 -18.08
C ASP A 137 5.03 -18.17 -18.99
N ALA A 138 4.53 -19.25 -18.40
CA ALA A 138 3.81 -20.30 -19.10
C ALA A 138 2.81 -20.97 -18.15
N PRO A 139 1.72 -21.58 -18.67
CA PRO A 139 0.76 -22.32 -17.84
C PRO A 139 1.45 -23.33 -16.92
N GLU A 140 1.00 -23.45 -15.67
CA GLU A 140 1.63 -24.29 -14.64
C GLU A 140 1.79 -25.74 -15.10
N GLU A 141 0.75 -26.35 -15.67
CA GLU A 141 0.81 -27.73 -16.18
C GLU A 141 1.86 -27.89 -17.28
N LEU A 142 2.03 -26.88 -18.14
CA LEU A 142 3.05 -26.90 -19.19
C LEU A 142 4.46 -26.78 -18.59
N ARG A 143 4.62 -25.96 -17.55
CA ARG A 143 5.89 -25.82 -16.81
C ARG A 143 6.23 -27.11 -16.05
N LEU A 144 5.25 -27.74 -15.40
CA LEU A 144 5.40 -29.03 -14.74
C LEU A 144 5.83 -30.12 -15.73
N ALA A 145 5.12 -30.25 -16.86
CA ALA A 145 5.46 -31.21 -17.90
C ALA A 145 6.88 -31.00 -18.44
N ARG A 146 7.26 -29.75 -18.73
CA ARG A 146 8.61 -29.38 -19.18
C ARG A 146 9.67 -29.68 -18.11
N LEU A 147 9.39 -29.38 -16.84
CA LEU A 147 10.31 -29.61 -15.73
C LEU A 147 10.53 -31.09 -15.47
N MET A 148 9.46 -31.88 -15.44
CA MET A 148 9.50 -33.34 -15.29
C MET A 148 10.29 -33.98 -16.44
N ALA A 149 10.04 -33.54 -17.68
CA ALA A 149 10.75 -34.04 -18.86
C ALA A 149 12.25 -33.67 -18.87
N ARG A 150 12.59 -32.45 -18.42
CA ARG A 150 13.98 -31.97 -18.39
C ARG A 150 14.82 -32.62 -17.30
N ASP A 151 14.24 -32.77 -16.11
CA ASP A 151 14.98 -33.13 -14.89
C ASP A 151 14.70 -34.57 -14.40
N GLY A 152 13.82 -35.32 -15.08
CA GLY A 152 13.47 -36.69 -14.70
C GLY A 152 12.76 -36.81 -13.34
N LEU A 153 12.04 -35.76 -12.93
CA LEU A 153 11.38 -35.67 -11.63
C LEU A 153 9.96 -36.26 -11.68
N ASP A 154 9.51 -36.83 -10.56
CA ASP A 154 8.09 -37.08 -10.36
C ASP A 154 7.30 -35.77 -10.16
N ARG A 155 5.97 -35.85 -10.28
CA ARG A 155 5.09 -34.68 -10.21
C ARG A 155 5.18 -33.96 -8.86
N ALA A 156 5.35 -34.71 -7.76
CA ALA A 156 5.39 -34.13 -6.42
C ALA A 156 6.68 -33.32 -6.20
N ALA A 157 7.83 -33.86 -6.59
CA ALA A 157 9.12 -33.19 -6.55
C ALA A 157 9.17 -31.98 -7.51
N ALA A 158 8.59 -32.10 -8.70
CA ALA A 158 8.49 -30.99 -9.66
C ALA A 158 7.61 -29.85 -9.12
N LEU A 159 6.47 -30.17 -8.50
CA LEU A 159 5.56 -29.19 -7.91
C LEU A 159 6.18 -28.47 -6.71
N ALA A 160 6.89 -29.20 -5.84
CA ALA A 160 7.62 -28.61 -4.72
C ALA A 160 8.66 -27.58 -5.19
N ARG A 161 9.42 -27.90 -6.24
CA ARG A 161 10.39 -26.96 -6.84
C ARG A 161 9.74 -25.76 -7.51
N LEU A 162 8.56 -25.93 -8.11
CA LEU A 162 7.82 -24.84 -8.74
C LEU A 162 7.27 -23.86 -7.69
N ARG A 163 6.76 -24.37 -6.57
CA ARG A 163 6.18 -23.59 -5.46
C ARG A 163 7.21 -22.93 -4.56
N ALA A 164 8.46 -23.40 -4.57
CA ALA A 164 9.57 -22.77 -3.83
C ALA A 164 10.08 -21.47 -4.47
N GLN A 165 9.58 -21.07 -5.64
CA GLN A 165 9.94 -19.82 -6.32
C GLN A 165 8.91 -18.72 -6.04
N ALA A 166 9.33 -17.46 -6.16
CA ALA A 166 8.44 -16.30 -6.15
C ALA A 166 7.24 -16.48 -7.11
N ALA A 167 6.06 -16.09 -6.63
CA ALA A 167 4.81 -16.28 -7.36
C ALA A 167 4.87 -15.56 -8.72
N PRO A 168 4.22 -16.10 -9.78
CA PRO A 168 4.21 -15.45 -11.09
C PRO A 168 3.69 -14.00 -11.05
N ALA A 169 2.67 -13.74 -10.22
CA ALA A 169 2.09 -12.41 -10.03
C ALA A 169 3.10 -11.40 -9.47
N GLU A 170 3.93 -11.82 -8.51
CA GLU A 170 4.95 -10.99 -7.89
C GLU A 170 6.04 -10.59 -8.90
N ARG A 171 6.48 -11.53 -9.73
CA ARG A 171 7.46 -11.27 -10.80
C ARG A 171 6.89 -10.38 -11.91
N ALA A 172 5.58 -10.42 -12.15
CA ALA A 172 4.92 -9.56 -13.13
C ALA A 172 4.80 -8.10 -12.66
N LEU A 173 4.73 -7.83 -11.35
CA LEU A 173 4.66 -6.47 -10.80
C LEU A 173 5.85 -5.60 -11.23
N HIS A 174 7.00 -6.21 -11.45
CA HIS A 174 8.25 -5.53 -11.80
C HIS A 174 8.59 -5.56 -13.29
N ALA A 175 7.74 -6.18 -14.12
CA ALA A 175 8.02 -6.37 -15.55
C ALA A 175 7.40 -5.30 -16.43
N ASP A 176 8.20 -4.75 -17.34
CA ASP A 176 7.73 -3.96 -18.48
C ASP A 176 6.94 -4.80 -19.48
N LEU A 177 7.23 -6.09 -19.56
CA LEU A 177 6.59 -7.03 -20.47
C LEU A 177 6.54 -8.43 -19.86
N VAL A 178 5.34 -9.03 -19.87
CA VAL A 178 5.14 -10.45 -19.57
C VAL A 178 4.96 -11.20 -20.89
N ILE A 179 5.85 -12.15 -21.17
CA ILE A 179 5.86 -12.95 -22.38
C ILE A 179 5.22 -14.30 -22.07
N ALA A 180 4.01 -14.52 -22.59
CA ALA A 180 3.30 -15.78 -22.46
C ALA A 180 3.85 -16.83 -23.44
N ASN A 181 4.61 -17.79 -22.92
CA ASN A 181 5.15 -18.93 -23.66
C ASN A 181 4.28 -20.19 -23.47
N ASP A 182 3.05 -20.08 -23.95
CA ASP A 182 2.01 -21.10 -23.88
C ASP A 182 1.96 -22.03 -25.10
N GLY A 183 2.93 -21.92 -26.02
CA GLY A 183 3.02 -22.75 -27.23
C GLY A 183 2.68 -22.02 -28.54
N ARG A 184 2.22 -20.75 -28.47
CA ARG A 184 2.05 -19.90 -29.66
C ARG A 184 3.39 -19.52 -30.31
N ASP A 185 3.37 -19.14 -31.58
CA ASP A 185 4.54 -18.53 -32.23
C ASP A 185 4.76 -17.12 -31.67
N LEU A 186 5.98 -16.88 -31.17
CA LEU A 186 6.39 -15.62 -30.55
C LEU A 186 7.24 -14.74 -31.48
N ALA A 187 7.56 -15.18 -32.70
CA ALA A 187 8.51 -14.47 -33.57
C ALA A 187 8.11 -13.01 -33.86
N GLY A 188 6.89 -12.79 -34.38
CA GLY A 188 6.39 -11.43 -34.69
C GLY A 188 6.23 -10.56 -33.45
N PHE A 189 5.77 -11.16 -32.33
CA PHE A 189 5.62 -10.45 -31.06
C PHE A 189 6.97 -9.97 -30.50
N LEU A 190 7.99 -10.84 -30.50
CA LEU A 190 9.32 -10.49 -30.01
C LEU A 190 9.97 -9.40 -30.89
N GLN A 191 9.77 -9.43 -32.21
CA GLN A 191 10.25 -8.36 -33.10
C GLN A 191 9.60 -7.01 -32.76
N GLN A 192 8.30 -6.97 -32.52
CA GLN A 192 7.59 -5.74 -32.16
C GLN A 192 8.01 -5.22 -30.77
N ALA A 193 8.12 -6.12 -29.79
CA ALA A 193 8.58 -5.78 -28.45
C ALA A 193 10.01 -5.23 -28.46
N GLU A 194 10.91 -5.84 -29.24
CA GLU A 194 12.28 -5.38 -29.44
C GLU A 194 12.32 -4.00 -30.10
N ALA A 195 11.59 -3.80 -31.21
CA ALA A 195 11.55 -2.51 -31.90
C ALA A 195 11.08 -1.37 -30.96
N THR A 196 10.08 -1.67 -30.13
CA THR A 196 9.58 -0.76 -29.11
C THR A 196 10.68 -0.40 -28.12
N LEU A 197 11.39 -1.39 -27.57
CA LEU A 197 12.51 -1.17 -26.65
C LEU A 197 13.63 -0.32 -27.31
N LEU A 198 14.03 -0.65 -28.53
CA LEU A 198 15.08 0.07 -29.26
C LEU A 198 14.71 1.55 -29.50
N SER A 199 13.42 1.86 -29.68
CA SER A 199 12.95 3.23 -29.89
C SER A 199 12.98 4.10 -28.63
N ASN A 200 12.84 3.51 -27.43
CA ASN A 200 12.59 4.27 -26.20
C ASN A 200 13.58 3.99 -25.04
N TRP A 201 14.55 3.07 -25.20
CA TRP A 201 15.45 2.69 -24.11
C TRP A 201 16.26 3.87 -23.55
N LYS A 202 16.66 4.86 -24.36
CA LYS A 202 17.38 6.05 -23.86
C LYS A 202 16.51 6.92 -22.96
N VAL A 203 15.21 6.98 -23.24
CA VAL A 203 14.23 7.65 -22.38
C VAL A 203 14.08 6.85 -21.10
N ARG A 204 13.95 5.52 -21.20
CA ARG A 204 13.85 4.59 -20.06
C ARG A 204 15.08 4.67 -19.14
N ARG A 205 16.29 4.69 -19.67
CA ARG A 205 17.53 4.84 -18.89
C ARG A 205 17.57 6.11 -18.05
N LYS A 206 17.01 7.21 -18.55
CA LYS A 206 16.94 8.47 -17.79
C LYS A 206 15.96 8.39 -16.60
N ARG A 207 15.13 7.33 -16.51
CA ARG A 207 14.14 7.08 -15.46
C ARG A 207 14.70 6.39 -14.22
N THR A 208 15.94 5.93 -14.23
CA THR A 208 16.58 5.29 -13.06
C THR A 208 16.61 6.20 -11.85
N TRP A 209 16.55 5.59 -10.67
CA TRP A 209 16.65 6.21 -9.34
C TRP A 209 17.52 7.48 -9.34
N ARG A 210 16.85 8.64 -9.39
CA ARG A 210 17.49 9.95 -9.15
C ARG A 210 17.06 10.41 -7.76
N PRO A 211 17.95 10.98 -6.93
CA PRO A 211 17.56 11.56 -5.64
C PRO A 211 16.40 12.55 -5.78
N THR A 212 16.33 13.24 -6.92
CA THR A 212 15.26 14.14 -7.29
C THR A 212 14.22 13.46 -8.19
N MET A 213 12.94 13.68 -7.91
CA MET A 213 11.83 13.34 -8.81
C MET A 213 11.53 14.58 -9.68
N PRO A 214 12.21 14.79 -10.83
CA PRO A 214 12.00 16.00 -11.63
C PRO A 214 10.55 16.07 -12.15
N VAL A 215 10.07 17.30 -12.35
CA VAL A 215 8.77 17.54 -12.98
C VAL A 215 8.78 16.89 -14.37
N PRO A 216 7.86 15.94 -14.66
CA PRO A 216 7.93 15.12 -15.87
C PRO A 216 7.51 15.87 -17.14
N PHE A 217 6.64 16.87 -17.01
CA PHE A 217 6.08 17.65 -18.12
C PHE A 217 5.99 19.13 -17.73
N SER A 218 6.28 20.04 -18.66
CA SER A 218 6.10 21.47 -18.44
C SER A 218 4.62 21.86 -18.35
N ALA A 219 4.33 23.02 -17.75
CA ALA A 219 2.96 23.55 -17.69
C ALA A 219 2.36 23.78 -19.09
N ASP A 220 3.17 24.22 -20.07
CA ASP A 220 2.72 24.37 -21.46
C ASP A 220 2.37 23.03 -22.10
N GLN A 221 3.19 21.99 -21.90
CA GLN A 221 2.87 20.64 -22.38
C GLN A 221 1.55 20.13 -21.79
N LEU A 222 1.34 20.29 -20.47
CA LEU A 222 0.09 19.86 -19.83
C LEU A 222 -1.11 20.67 -20.34
N ARG A 223 -0.94 21.96 -20.60
CA ARG A 223 -1.97 22.81 -21.23
C ARG A 223 -2.33 22.31 -22.63
N ASP A 224 -1.34 21.96 -23.44
CA ASP A 224 -1.56 21.48 -24.81
C ASP A 224 -2.31 20.14 -24.81
N VAL A 225 -1.99 19.24 -23.88
CA VAL A 225 -2.73 17.97 -23.68
C VAL A 225 -4.16 18.23 -23.24
N LEU A 226 -4.40 19.13 -22.27
CA LEU A 226 -5.76 19.50 -21.86
C LEU A 226 -6.56 20.13 -23.01
N THR A 227 -5.90 20.94 -23.85
CA THR A 227 -6.53 21.59 -25.01
C THR A 227 -6.94 20.54 -26.05
N SER A 228 -6.08 19.54 -26.29
CA SER A 228 -6.41 18.39 -27.13
C SER A 228 -7.58 17.59 -26.54
N LEU A 229 -7.56 17.31 -25.23
CA LEU A 229 -8.58 16.54 -24.52
C LEU A 229 -9.96 17.19 -24.65
N LEU A 230 -10.04 18.51 -24.48
CA LEU A 230 -11.28 19.29 -24.50
C LEU A 230 -11.57 19.95 -25.87
N SER A 231 -10.88 19.52 -26.93
CA SER A 231 -11.00 20.09 -28.28
C SER A 231 -12.37 19.89 -28.93
N ARG A 232 -13.21 19.02 -28.36
CA ARG A 232 -14.53 18.65 -28.89
C ARG A 232 -15.68 18.91 -27.91
N GLY A 233 -15.42 19.68 -26.86
CA GLY A 233 -16.38 19.97 -25.78
C GLY A 233 -16.08 19.20 -24.50
N GLY A 234 -16.90 19.42 -23.47
CA GLY A 234 -16.75 18.91 -22.10
C GLY A 234 -16.76 20.04 -21.08
N ASP A 235 -17.12 19.71 -19.84
CA ASP A 235 -17.21 20.68 -18.73
C ASP A 235 -15.88 20.84 -17.97
N TYR A 236 -15.11 19.76 -17.95
CA TYR A 236 -13.89 19.64 -17.15
C TYR A 236 -12.91 18.64 -17.75
N GLY A 237 -11.63 19.00 -17.73
CA GLY A 237 -10.51 18.14 -18.12
C GLY A 237 -9.45 18.12 -17.02
N GLU A 238 -8.84 16.95 -16.83
CA GLU A 238 -7.78 16.74 -15.83
C GLU A 238 -6.69 15.83 -16.39
N ILE A 239 -5.46 16.15 -16.01
CA ILE A 239 -4.31 15.26 -16.10
C ILE A 239 -3.77 15.10 -14.69
N PHE A 240 -3.77 13.86 -14.19
CA PHE A 240 -3.15 13.50 -12.92
C PHE A 240 -1.88 12.72 -13.20
N VAL A 241 -0.72 13.25 -12.80
CA VAL A 241 0.57 12.58 -12.95
C VAL A 241 1.09 12.19 -11.58
N GLU A 242 1.54 10.96 -11.43
CA GLU A 242 2.03 10.42 -10.16
C GLU A 242 3.41 9.80 -10.33
N ARG A 243 4.29 10.10 -9.38
CA ARG A 243 5.50 9.31 -9.14
C ARG A 243 5.58 8.94 -7.67
N ARG A 244 5.76 7.66 -7.38
CA ARG A 244 5.80 7.12 -6.01
C ARG A 244 7.00 6.22 -5.83
N ARG A 245 7.68 6.33 -4.70
CA ARG A 245 8.66 5.36 -4.19
C ARG A 245 8.11 4.72 -2.94
N ALA A 246 8.35 3.44 -2.76
CA ALA A 246 7.92 2.75 -1.55
C ALA A 246 8.88 1.63 -1.19
N HIS A 247 9.07 1.42 0.12
CA HIS A 247 9.70 0.23 0.66
C HIS A 247 8.68 -0.55 1.48
N ALA A 248 8.77 -1.87 1.46
CA ALA A 248 8.04 -2.74 2.37
C ALA A 248 8.98 -3.83 2.88
N LEU A 249 9.04 -4.02 4.19
CA LEU A 249 9.82 -5.06 4.85
C LEU A 249 8.88 -5.92 5.68
N GLY A 250 9.09 -7.23 5.65
CA GLY A 250 8.35 -8.22 6.42
C GLY A 250 9.31 -9.16 7.12
N MET A 251 9.25 -9.18 8.44
CA MET A 251 9.96 -10.14 9.26
C MET A 251 8.95 -11.07 9.93
N ASP A 252 9.20 -12.37 9.87
CA ASP A 252 8.44 -13.40 10.57
C ASP A 252 9.41 -14.29 11.34
N ASP A 253 9.18 -14.41 12.64
CA ASP A 253 9.93 -15.22 13.60
C ASP A 253 11.47 -15.09 13.48
N GLY A 254 11.94 -13.84 13.40
CA GLY A 254 13.37 -13.49 13.34
C GLY A 254 13.99 -13.59 11.94
N ARG A 255 13.25 -14.11 10.96
CA ARG A 255 13.67 -14.19 9.56
C ARG A 255 13.04 -13.06 8.75
N MET A 256 13.84 -12.42 7.91
CA MET A 256 13.33 -11.45 6.93
C MET A 256 12.76 -12.22 5.75
N GLU A 257 11.44 -12.15 5.56
CA GLU A 257 10.74 -12.81 4.44
C GLU A 257 10.59 -11.84 3.26
N ASP A 258 10.20 -10.59 3.52
CA ASP A 258 9.97 -9.60 2.48
C ASP A 258 10.96 -8.43 2.56
N VAL A 259 11.58 -8.09 1.43
CA VAL A 259 12.35 -6.86 1.25
C VAL A 259 12.03 -6.28 -0.13
N LEU A 260 11.07 -5.38 -0.17
CA LEU A 260 10.57 -4.77 -1.40
C LEU A 260 11.00 -3.30 -1.47
N ALA A 261 11.48 -2.91 -2.64
CA ALA A 261 11.69 -1.51 -3.02
C ALA A 261 11.04 -1.32 -4.40
N SER A 262 10.14 -0.34 -4.49
CA SER A 262 9.35 -0.10 -5.70
C SER A 262 9.36 1.38 -6.08
N GLU A 263 9.29 1.63 -7.39
CA GLU A 263 9.04 2.94 -7.95
C GLU A 263 7.92 2.83 -8.98
N THR A 264 6.91 3.68 -8.85
CA THR A 264 5.77 3.78 -9.75
C THR A 264 5.80 5.13 -10.42
N PHE A 265 5.57 5.18 -11.73
CA PHE A 265 5.37 6.41 -12.49
C PHE A 265 4.26 6.20 -13.51
N GLY A 266 3.28 7.10 -13.53
CA GLY A 266 2.17 7.04 -14.48
C GLY A 266 1.38 8.33 -14.51
N ALA A 267 0.43 8.40 -15.44
CA ALA A 267 -0.51 9.50 -15.50
C ALA A 267 -1.89 8.99 -15.93
N SER A 268 -2.93 9.76 -15.62
CA SER A 268 -4.25 9.58 -16.21
C SER A 268 -4.81 10.89 -16.75
N LEU A 269 -5.67 10.73 -17.75
CA LEU A 269 -6.47 11.80 -18.33
C LEU A 269 -7.93 11.52 -18.01
N ARG A 270 -8.65 12.56 -17.60
CA ARG A 270 -10.07 12.49 -17.30
C ARG A 270 -10.80 13.65 -17.96
N LEU A 271 -11.83 13.34 -18.75
CA LEU A 271 -12.78 14.32 -19.29
C LEU A 271 -14.15 14.05 -18.68
N VAL A 272 -14.78 15.11 -18.18
CA VAL A 272 -16.15 15.08 -17.63
C VAL A 272 -17.06 15.95 -18.48
N ASP A 273 -18.22 15.41 -18.84
CA ASP A 273 -19.27 16.07 -19.61
C ASP A 273 -20.63 15.63 -19.04
N GLY A 274 -21.25 16.52 -18.26
CA GLY A 274 -22.38 16.19 -17.39
C GLY A 274 -22.06 15.01 -16.45
N ASP A 275 -22.87 13.96 -16.53
CA ASP A 275 -22.67 12.73 -15.75
C ASP A 275 -21.65 11.75 -16.37
N THR A 276 -21.24 11.98 -17.61
CA THR A 276 -20.32 11.09 -18.34
C THR A 276 -18.88 11.38 -17.95
N THR A 277 -18.09 10.33 -17.76
CA THR A 277 -16.65 10.44 -17.51
C THR A 277 -15.91 9.54 -18.49
N ARG A 278 -14.92 10.12 -19.19
CA ARG A 278 -14.00 9.40 -20.06
C ARG A 278 -12.63 9.40 -19.41
N PHE A 279 -11.98 8.26 -19.39
CA PHE A 279 -10.77 8.05 -18.61
C PHE A 279 -9.79 7.17 -19.38
N ALA A 280 -8.50 7.49 -19.27
CA ALA A 280 -7.42 6.61 -19.65
C ALA A 280 -6.27 6.79 -18.66
N ASP A 281 -5.62 5.70 -18.29
CA ASP A 281 -4.37 5.69 -17.57
C ASP A 281 -3.23 5.19 -18.47
N LEU A 282 -2.03 5.70 -18.20
CA LEU A 282 -0.82 5.34 -18.93
C LEU A 282 0.32 5.10 -17.95
N ILE A 283 1.06 4.02 -18.18
CA ILE A 283 2.25 3.68 -17.41
C ILE A 283 3.44 4.43 -18.00
N ALA A 284 4.06 5.26 -17.18
CA ALA A 284 5.25 6.04 -17.53
C ALA A 284 5.19 6.70 -18.93
N PRO A 285 4.15 7.51 -19.23
CA PRO A 285 3.92 8.02 -20.56
C PRO A 285 4.97 9.06 -20.99
N THR A 286 5.12 9.19 -22.30
CA THR A 286 5.75 10.32 -22.99
C THR A 286 4.73 11.41 -23.29
N PHE A 287 5.20 12.60 -23.67
CA PHE A 287 4.31 13.70 -24.08
C PHE A 287 3.44 13.33 -25.29
N ASP A 288 4.02 12.67 -26.30
CA ASP A 288 3.29 12.26 -27.50
C ASP A 288 2.21 11.22 -27.19
N GLU A 289 2.47 10.30 -26.25
CA GLU A 289 1.46 9.33 -25.78
C GLU A 289 0.32 10.01 -25.01
N LEU A 290 0.62 11.03 -24.19
CA LEU A 290 -0.42 11.85 -23.54
C LEU A 290 -1.28 12.59 -24.57
N MET A 291 -0.65 13.17 -25.60
CA MET A 291 -1.35 13.87 -26.69
C MET A 291 -2.25 12.93 -27.49
N ALA A 292 -1.74 11.74 -27.84
CA ALA A 292 -2.50 10.71 -28.55
C ALA A 292 -3.69 10.18 -27.72
N SER A 293 -3.47 9.96 -26.43
CA SER A 293 -4.54 9.56 -25.49
C SER A 293 -5.60 10.66 -25.35
N ALA A 294 -5.19 11.91 -25.20
CA ALA A 294 -6.09 13.06 -25.15
C ALA A 294 -6.97 13.15 -26.40
N GLY A 295 -6.38 13.02 -27.59
CA GLY A 295 -7.13 13.01 -28.85
C GLY A 295 -8.10 11.83 -28.98
N THR A 296 -7.77 10.67 -28.40
CA THR A 296 -8.65 9.49 -28.37
C THR A 296 -9.84 9.69 -27.43
N LEU A 297 -9.62 10.30 -26.27
CA LEU A 297 -10.68 10.61 -25.31
C LEU A 297 -11.56 11.77 -25.75
N ALA A 298 -11.01 12.70 -26.54
CA ALA A 298 -11.73 13.85 -27.08
C ALA A 298 -12.90 13.42 -27.96
N ALA A 299 -14.09 13.91 -27.63
CA ALA A 299 -15.31 13.54 -28.34
C ALA A 299 -16.35 14.64 -28.23
N PRO A 300 -17.40 14.60 -29.07
CA PRO A 300 -18.47 15.59 -28.99
C PRO A 300 -19.07 15.57 -27.59
N GLY A 301 -19.04 16.73 -26.94
CA GLY A 301 -19.65 16.97 -25.63
C GLY A 301 -20.30 18.35 -25.58
N HIS A 302 -20.85 18.73 -24.42
CA HIS A 302 -21.46 20.05 -24.26
C HIS A 302 -20.40 21.17 -24.29
N GLY A 303 -20.80 22.37 -24.68
CA GLY A 303 -19.93 23.55 -24.71
C GLY A 303 -19.09 23.69 -25.99
N SER A 304 -18.35 24.79 -26.09
CA SER A 304 -17.44 25.06 -27.21
C SER A 304 -16.06 24.43 -26.96
N PRO A 305 -15.32 24.08 -28.03
CA PRO A 305 -13.92 23.65 -27.93
C PRO A 305 -13.11 24.56 -27.00
N ALA A 306 -12.32 23.96 -26.11
CA ALA A 306 -11.58 24.72 -25.12
C ALA A 306 -10.41 25.50 -25.73
N THR A 307 -10.32 26.79 -25.39
CA THR A 307 -9.06 27.55 -25.48
C THR A 307 -8.58 27.76 -24.05
N ILE A 308 -7.66 26.92 -23.60
CA ILE A 308 -7.22 26.89 -22.20
C ILE A 308 -6.13 27.94 -22.02
N PRO A 309 -6.25 28.88 -21.05
CA PRO A 309 -5.19 29.84 -20.76
C PRO A 309 -3.94 29.16 -20.17
N ALA A 310 -2.88 29.94 -19.93
CA ALA A 310 -1.73 29.45 -19.17
C ALA A 310 -2.18 28.91 -17.80
N LEU A 311 -1.63 27.76 -17.40
CA LEU A 311 -2.00 27.10 -16.15
C LEU A 311 -1.49 27.92 -14.96
N ALA A 312 -2.40 28.35 -14.09
CA ALA A 312 -2.04 28.99 -12.83
C ALA A 312 -1.42 27.94 -11.90
N VAL A 313 -0.13 28.09 -11.59
CA VAL A 313 0.58 27.20 -10.66
C VAL A 313 0.14 27.52 -9.22
N LYS A 314 -0.36 26.50 -8.52
CA LYS A 314 -0.83 26.59 -7.14
C LYS A 314 0.03 25.72 -6.25
N VAL A 315 0.53 26.31 -5.16
CA VAL A 315 1.32 25.62 -4.13
C VAL A 315 0.60 25.79 -2.81
N PHE A 316 0.41 24.69 -2.10
CA PHE A 316 -0.23 24.67 -0.79
C PHE A 316 0.76 24.12 0.24
N PRO A 317 0.80 24.69 1.46
CA PRO A 317 1.67 24.17 2.51
C PRO A 317 1.21 22.77 2.93
N THR A 318 2.16 21.86 3.08
CA THR A 318 1.86 20.55 3.67
C THR A 318 1.49 20.71 5.15
N PRO A 319 0.42 20.06 5.63
CA PRO A 319 0.13 19.98 7.07
C PRO A 319 1.15 19.10 7.82
N SER A 320 2.00 18.38 7.08
CA SER A 320 2.85 17.30 7.57
C SER A 320 4.28 17.46 7.07
N PRO A 321 5.07 18.39 7.63
CA PRO A 321 6.47 18.56 7.26
C PRO A 321 7.28 17.30 7.61
N VAL A 322 8.27 16.97 6.78
CA VAL A 322 9.11 15.77 6.88
C VAL A 322 10.53 16.20 7.24
N ALA A 323 11.06 15.69 8.36
CA ALA A 323 12.43 15.97 8.78
C ALA A 323 13.43 14.98 8.18
N GLN A 324 13.07 13.70 8.11
CA GLN A 324 13.89 12.63 7.56
C GLN A 324 13.11 11.88 6.48
N ASP A 325 13.36 12.24 5.21
CA ASP A 325 12.74 11.56 4.07
C ASP A 325 13.09 10.07 4.07
N PRO A 326 12.10 9.15 4.22
CA PRO A 326 12.37 7.72 4.24
C PRO A 326 12.98 7.23 2.91
N GLY A 327 12.78 7.94 1.80
CA GLY A 327 13.44 7.65 0.51
C GLY A 327 14.96 7.85 0.53
N GLN A 328 15.49 8.60 1.50
CA GLN A 328 16.93 8.86 1.69
C GLN A 328 17.54 8.02 2.81
N VAL A 329 16.72 7.35 3.63
CA VAL A 329 17.18 6.46 4.69
C VAL A 329 17.71 5.16 4.08
N PRO A 330 18.96 4.75 4.38
CA PRO A 330 19.50 3.47 3.95
C PRO A 330 18.60 2.29 4.32
N LEU A 331 18.48 1.32 3.43
CA LEU A 331 17.71 0.09 3.68
C LEU A 331 18.19 -0.66 4.92
N ALA A 332 19.49 -0.63 5.20
CA ALA A 332 20.08 -1.26 6.38
C ALA A 332 19.51 -0.71 7.70
N ASP A 333 19.25 0.60 7.78
CA ASP A 333 18.71 1.23 8.99
C ASP A 333 17.24 0.84 9.21
N LYS A 334 16.48 0.69 8.11
CA LYS A 334 15.10 0.19 8.15
C LYS A 334 15.04 -1.28 8.58
N VAL A 335 15.97 -2.10 8.09
CA VAL A 335 16.12 -3.49 8.53
C VAL A 335 16.50 -3.55 10.01
N ALA A 336 17.39 -2.67 10.49
CA ALA A 336 17.76 -2.59 11.89
C ALA A 336 16.56 -2.22 12.79
N LEU A 337 15.71 -1.28 12.35
CA LEU A 337 14.45 -0.94 13.03
C LEU A 337 13.53 -2.15 13.18
N VAL A 338 13.31 -2.92 12.10
CA VAL A 338 12.45 -4.12 12.11
C VAL A 338 13.02 -5.18 13.06
N ARG A 339 14.34 -5.44 13.00
CA ARG A 339 15.01 -6.38 13.91
C ARG A 339 14.90 -5.95 15.37
N LYS A 340 15.08 -4.65 15.64
CA LYS A 340 14.94 -4.10 16.98
C LYS A 340 13.53 -4.29 17.53
N ALA A 341 12.51 -4.00 16.73
CA ALA A 341 11.11 -4.21 17.12
C ALA A 341 10.83 -5.69 17.43
N GLU A 342 11.38 -6.61 16.64
CA GLU A 342 11.25 -8.05 16.90
C GLU A 342 11.92 -8.46 18.23
N THR A 343 13.12 -7.96 18.50
CA THR A 343 13.85 -8.27 19.74
C THR A 343 13.09 -7.75 20.97
N ILE A 344 12.57 -6.52 20.90
CA ILE A 344 11.74 -5.94 21.96
C ILE A 344 10.52 -6.82 22.23
N ALA A 345 9.86 -7.33 21.19
CA ALA A 345 8.68 -8.18 21.33
C ALA A 345 9.01 -9.46 22.09
N ARG A 346 10.13 -10.12 21.74
CA ARG A 346 10.57 -11.36 22.41
C ARG A 346 10.93 -11.14 23.86
N GLU A 347 11.78 -10.16 24.12
CA GLU A 347 12.23 -9.85 25.48
C GLU A 347 11.05 -9.48 26.38
N HIS A 348 10.13 -8.65 25.90
CA HIS A 348 8.97 -8.25 26.68
C HIS A 348 7.98 -9.39 26.91
N ALA A 349 7.77 -10.26 25.91
CA ALA A 349 6.90 -11.42 26.06
C ALA A 349 7.41 -12.40 27.12
N GLU A 350 8.72 -12.68 27.13
CA GLU A 350 9.34 -13.53 28.14
C GLU A 350 9.26 -12.92 29.55
N VAL A 351 9.35 -11.58 29.67
CA VAL A 351 9.16 -10.89 30.97
C VAL A 351 7.71 -10.99 31.45
N LEU A 352 6.73 -10.84 30.55
CA LEU A 352 5.31 -10.85 30.92
C LEU A 352 4.76 -12.25 31.20
N ARG A 353 5.07 -13.23 30.35
CA ARG A 353 4.64 -14.63 30.51
C ARG A 353 5.62 -15.58 29.80
N PRO A 354 6.61 -16.12 30.52
CA PRO A 354 7.62 -17.02 29.94
C PRO A 354 7.01 -18.18 29.13
N GLY A 355 7.51 -18.40 27.92
CA GLY A 355 7.08 -19.50 27.04
C GLY A 355 5.70 -19.34 26.38
N ALA A 356 5.00 -18.22 26.62
CA ALA A 356 3.72 -17.94 25.97
C ALA A 356 3.89 -17.50 24.51
N LEU A 357 5.01 -16.85 24.16
CA LEU A 357 5.24 -16.36 22.81
C LEU A 357 5.31 -17.51 21.79
N LYS A 358 4.57 -17.39 20.68
CA LYS A 358 4.55 -18.38 19.59
C LYS A 358 5.07 -17.83 18.27
N GLN A 359 4.83 -16.56 17.99
CA GLN A 359 5.25 -15.93 16.74
C GLN A 359 5.36 -14.41 16.93
N VAL A 360 6.33 -13.80 16.26
CA VAL A 360 6.45 -12.35 16.11
C VAL A 360 6.56 -12.04 14.63
N ALA A 361 5.62 -11.26 14.10
CA ALA A 361 5.67 -10.74 12.75
C ALA A 361 5.71 -9.20 12.77
N ILE A 362 6.78 -8.62 12.24
CA ILE A 362 6.98 -7.17 12.15
C ILE A 362 6.93 -6.74 10.69
N GLY A 363 6.05 -5.80 10.39
CA GLY A 363 5.93 -5.20 9.05
C GLY A 363 6.33 -3.73 9.07
N TYR A 364 7.19 -3.32 8.14
CA TYR A 364 7.51 -1.92 7.89
C TYR A 364 7.06 -1.53 6.48
N GLY A 365 6.55 -0.31 6.32
CA GLY A 365 6.24 0.26 5.02
C GLY A 365 6.51 1.76 5.00
N ASP A 366 7.12 2.24 3.92
CA ASP A 366 7.18 3.67 3.64
C ASP A 366 6.77 3.98 2.20
N SER A 367 6.33 5.21 1.97
CA SER A 367 6.28 5.74 0.63
C SER A 367 6.44 7.25 0.56
N THR A 368 7.13 7.71 -0.47
CA THR A 368 7.28 9.11 -0.85
C THR A 368 6.66 9.28 -2.25
N GLN A 369 5.60 10.09 -2.35
CA GLN A 369 4.78 10.28 -3.55
C GLN A 369 4.79 11.76 -3.94
N ARG A 370 5.04 12.06 -5.22
CA ARG A 370 4.77 13.37 -5.82
C ARG A 370 3.66 13.25 -6.84
N VAL A 371 2.75 14.21 -6.80
CA VAL A 371 1.64 14.32 -7.75
C VAL A 371 1.62 15.69 -8.40
N TRP A 372 1.28 15.72 -9.69
CA TRP A 372 1.02 16.93 -10.45
C TRP A 372 -0.37 16.84 -11.06
N ILE A 373 -1.19 17.85 -10.81
CA ILE A 373 -2.60 17.85 -11.20
C ILE A 373 -2.84 19.08 -12.06
N ALA A 374 -2.89 18.86 -13.37
CA ALA A 374 -3.30 19.89 -14.31
C ALA A 374 -4.80 19.76 -14.54
N ALA A 375 -5.54 20.84 -14.37
CA ALA A 375 -6.98 20.86 -14.52
C ALA A 375 -7.41 22.06 -15.36
N ALA A 376 -8.42 21.87 -16.19
CA ALA A 376 -9.10 22.92 -16.91
C ALA A 376 -10.60 22.80 -16.73
N GLU A 377 -11.25 23.93 -16.47
CA GLU A 377 -12.68 23.95 -16.22
C GLU A 377 -13.34 25.19 -16.81
N HIS A 378 -14.54 24.98 -17.36
CA HIS A 378 -15.38 26.07 -17.82
C HIS A 378 -16.23 26.59 -16.65
N LYS A 379 -16.02 27.86 -16.29
CA LYS A 379 -16.79 28.57 -15.24
C LYS A 379 -17.09 29.99 -15.72
N GLN A 380 -18.32 30.45 -15.49
CA GLN A 380 -18.76 31.83 -15.79
C GLN A 380 -18.48 32.28 -17.24
N GLY A 381 -18.60 31.37 -18.21
CA GLY A 381 -18.43 31.69 -19.64
C GLY A 381 -16.98 31.75 -20.12
N ALA A 382 -16.00 31.34 -19.29
CA ALA A 382 -14.60 31.27 -19.69
C ALA A 382 -13.93 29.98 -19.18
N TRP A 383 -12.90 29.54 -19.92
CA TRP A 383 -12.02 28.47 -19.50
C TRP A 383 -10.98 29.00 -18.52
N SER A 384 -10.77 28.26 -17.43
CA SER A 384 -9.67 28.46 -16.49
C SER A 384 -8.79 27.22 -16.47
N GLY A 385 -7.50 27.40 -16.18
CA GLY A 385 -6.53 26.33 -16.09
C GLY A 385 -5.67 26.46 -14.82
N SER A 386 -5.38 25.35 -14.16
CA SER A 386 -4.50 25.32 -12.99
C SER A 386 -3.57 24.11 -13.00
N LEU A 387 -2.41 24.26 -12.36
CA LEU A 387 -1.46 23.18 -12.08
C LEU A 387 -1.17 23.18 -10.59
N ALA A 388 -1.56 22.13 -9.89
CA ALA A 388 -1.25 21.94 -8.47
C ALA A 388 -0.22 20.82 -8.29
N GLU A 389 0.60 20.92 -7.25
CA GLU A 389 1.58 19.90 -6.88
C GLU A 389 1.44 19.55 -5.39
N ASP A 390 1.65 18.28 -5.05
CA ASP A 390 1.80 17.83 -3.67
C ASP A 390 2.96 16.84 -3.51
N HIS A 391 3.56 16.85 -2.31
CA HIS A 391 4.60 15.92 -1.89
C HIS A 391 4.16 15.22 -0.61
N ARG A 392 3.90 13.92 -0.73
CA ARG A 392 3.21 13.12 0.28
C ARG A 392 4.13 12.00 0.77
N THR A 393 4.43 12.00 2.05
CA THR A 393 5.27 10.98 2.68
C THR A 393 4.46 10.25 3.73
N GLN A 394 4.52 8.92 3.71
CA GLN A 394 3.88 8.07 4.71
C GLN A 394 4.86 7.01 5.19
N VAL A 395 4.81 6.73 6.48
CA VAL A 395 5.54 5.62 7.11
C VAL A 395 4.61 4.82 8.00
N VAL A 396 4.87 3.53 8.14
CA VAL A 396 4.15 2.64 9.05
C VAL A 396 5.06 1.51 9.51
N LEU A 397 4.99 1.21 10.81
CA LEU A 397 5.52 0.00 11.44
C LEU A 397 4.34 -0.73 12.08
N ARG A 398 4.31 -2.05 12.01
CA ARG A 398 3.24 -2.88 12.53
C ARG A 398 3.85 -4.07 13.27
N ALA A 399 3.32 -4.36 14.45
CA ALA A 399 3.64 -5.57 15.20
C ALA A 399 2.41 -6.47 15.26
N ASN A 400 2.56 -7.72 14.82
CA ASN A 400 1.62 -8.81 15.06
C ASN A 400 2.33 -9.83 15.96
N VAL A 401 1.82 -10.02 17.17
CA VAL A 401 2.42 -10.92 18.16
C VAL A 401 1.41 -11.99 18.49
N THR A 402 1.79 -13.26 18.33
CA THR A 402 0.94 -14.40 18.68
C THR A 402 1.45 -15.05 19.95
N ALA A 403 0.56 -15.18 20.94
CA ALA A 403 0.81 -15.87 22.21
C ALA A 403 -0.10 -17.11 22.33
N GLY A 404 0.31 -18.09 23.14
CA GLY A 404 -0.44 -19.32 23.35
C GLY A 404 -0.07 -20.06 24.63
N ASP A 405 -1.05 -20.74 25.21
CA ASP A 405 -0.94 -21.51 26.46
C ASP A 405 -1.01 -23.04 26.25
N GLY A 406 -1.00 -23.49 24.99
CA GLY A 406 -1.12 -24.89 24.59
C GLY A 406 -2.56 -25.34 24.28
N THR A 407 -3.57 -24.58 24.71
CA THR A 407 -4.98 -24.85 24.39
C THR A 407 -5.57 -23.86 23.38
N GLN A 408 -5.03 -22.64 23.36
CA GLN A 408 -5.51 -21.57 22.50
C GLN A 408 -4.34 -20.70 22.03
N LEU A 409 -4.59 -19.97 20.94
CA LEU A 409 -3.73 -18.94 20.39
C LEU A 409 -4.47 -17.61 20.37
N GLN A 410 -3.77 -16.53 20.63
CA GLN A 410 -4.28 -15.18 20.59
C GLN A 410 -3.26 -14.25 19.95
N THR A 411 -3.73 -13.23 19.25
CA THR A 411 -2.88 -12.30 18.52
C THR A 411 -3.14 -10.87 18.98
N GLY A 412 -2.07 -10.17 19.34
CA GLY A 412 -2.07 -8.74 19.57
C GLY A 412 -1.51 -8.02 18.35
N TYR A 413 -2.16 -6.91 17.99
CA TYR A 413 -1.79 -6.07 16.86
C TYR A 413 -1.63 -4.63 17.33
N GLN A 414 -0.53 -3.99 16.94
CA GLN A 414 -0.38 -2.54 17.08
C GLN A 414 0.32 -1.95 15.85
N PRO A 415 -0.25 -0.88 15.27
CA PRO A 415 0.40 -0.10 14.24
C PRO A 415 0.96 1.24 14.79
N LEU A 416 2.05 1.72 14.20
CA LEU A 416 2.59 3.06 14.38
C LEU A 416 2.85 3.66 13.00
N GLY A 417 2.09 4.66 12.59
CA GLY A 417 2.28 5.27 11.28
C GLY A 417 1.58 6.60 11.12
N GLU A 418 2.22 7.50 10.37
CA GLU A 418 1.77 8.88 10.17
C GLU A 418 2.11 9.33 8.75
N THR A 419 1.52 10.45 8.34
CA THR A 419 2.08 11.25 7.24
C THR A 419 3.24 12.06 7.83
N ARG A 420 4.39 11.39 7.97
CA ARG A 420 5.62 11.90 8.57
C ARG A 420 6.81 11.13 7.99
N GLY A 421 8.03 11.60 8.20
CA GLY A 421 9.22 10.87 7.78
C GLY A 421 9.66 9.79 8.78
N PHE A 422 10.85 9.26 8.53
CA PHE A 422 11.45 8.19 9.34
C PHE A 422 11.71 8.62 10.80
N GLU A 423 11.72 9.93 11.08
CA GLU A 423 11.81 10.49 12.43
C GLU A 423 10.67 10.08 13.37
N LEU A 424 9.59 9.49 12.86
CA LEU A 424 8.52 8.91 13.68
C LEU A 424 9.03 7.76 14.56
N PHE A 425 9.98 6.96 14.06
CA PHE A 425 10.41 5.71 14.68
C PHE A 425 11.50 5.92 15.74
N THR A 426 11.17 6.72 16.76
CA THR A 426 12.02 6.86 17.94
C THR A 426 12.03 5.56 18.76
N ASP A 427 13.10 5.35 19.52
CA ASP A 427 13.23 4.17 20.39
C ASP A 427 12.06 4.03 21.36
N GLU A 428 11.60 5.13 21.96
CA GLU A 428 10.47 5.17 22.87
C GLU A 428 9.15 4.78 22.17
N ALA A 429 8.87 5.38 21.01
CA ALA A 429 7.64 5.11 20.26
C ALA A 429 7.57 3.66 19.77
N VAL A 430 8.68 3.13 19.24
CA VAL A 430 8.76 1.74 18.76
C VAL A 430 8.61 0.77 19.93
N THR A 431 9.30 1.03 21.05
CA THR A 431 9.22 0.18 22.24
C THR A 431 7.79 0.14 22.79
N SER A 432 7.17 1.31 22.97
CA SER A 432 5.80 1.41 23.49
C SER A 432 4.79 0.67 22.60
N MET A 433 4.86 0.88 21.28
CA MET A 433 3.97 0.21 20.31
C MET A 433 4.12 -1.32 20.36
N VAL A 434 5.36 -1.82 20.36
CA VAL A 434 5.62 -3.27 20.35
C VAL A 434 5.21 -3.91 21.67
N GLN A 435 5.53 -3.28 22.81
CA GLN A 435 5.13 -3.78 24.12
C GLN A 435 3.61 -3.86 24.25
N GLU A 436 2.89 -2.91 23.69
CA GLU A 436 1.43 -2.93 23.69
C GLU A 436 0.87 -4.09 22.84
N ALA A 437 1.44 -4.38 21.67
CA ALA A 437 1.06 -5.57 20.90
C ALA A 437 1.26 -6.87 21.69
N VAL A 438 2.39 -7.00 22.40
CA VAL A 438 2.67 -8.15 23.27
C VAL A 438 1.67 -8.23 24.43
N ARG A 439 1.38 -7.09 25.09
CA ARG A 439 0.43 -7.01 26.21
C ARG A 439 -0.95 -7.50 25.77
N LEU A 440 -1.43 -7.04 24.62
CA LEU A 440 -2.73 -7.44 24.05
C LEU A 440 -2.77 -8.95 23.77
N ALA A 441 -1.73 -9.50 23.14
CA ALA A 441 -1.66 -10.93 22.82
C ALA A 441 -1.71 -11.81 24.08
N ILE A 442 -0.95 -11.45 25.12
CA ILE A 442 -0.87 -12.22 26.36
C ILE A 442 -2.16 -12.07 27.18
N GLN A 443 -2.70 -10.85 27.29
CA GLN A 443 -3.94 -10.61 28.03
C GLN A 443 -5.13 -11.38 27.43
N ALA A 444 -5.19 -11.46 26.10
CA ALA A 444 -6.26 -12.16 25.40
C ALA A 444 -6.33 -13.67 25.73
N LEU A 445 -5.23 -14.28 26.19
CA LEU A 445 -5.24 -15.67 26.67
C LEU A 445 -6.15 -15.82 27.89
N ASP A 446 -6.17 -14.83 28.78
CA ASP A 446 -6.98 -14.86 30.00
C ASP A 446 -8.41 -14.32 29.76
N ALA A 447 -8.73 -13.87 28.55
CA ALA A 447 -10.02 -13.32 28.21
C ALA A 447 -11.12 -14.39 28.13
N GLN A 448 -12.30 -14.06 28.66
CA GLN A 448 -13.46 -14.92 28.63
C GLN A 448 -14.29 -14.68 27.35
N PRO A 449 -15.03 -15.67 26.84
CA PRO A 449 -15.98 -15.43 25.77
C PRO A 449 -16.97 -14.32 26.15
N ALA A 450 -17.17 -13.35 25.26
CA ALA A 450 -18.13 -12.29 25.49
C ALA A 450 -19.57 -12.84 25.58
N PRO A 451 -20.47 -12.18 26.34
CA PRO A 451 -21.88 -12.53 26.36
C PRO A 451 -22.56 -12.18 25.04
N ALA A 452 -23.49 -13.04 24.62
CA ALA A 452 -24.36 -12.77 23.47
C ALA A 452 -25.61 -12.00 23.91
N GLY A 453 -25.95 -10.91 23.21
CA GLY A 453 -27.15 -10.14 23.51
C GLY A 453 -27.05 -8.68 23.09
N THR A 454 -28.06 -7.89 23.49
CA THR A 454 -28.03 -6.43 23.33
C THR A 454 -27.64 -5.79 24.65
N PHE A 455 -26.57 -5.00 24.64
CA PHE A 455 -26.03 -4.37 25.84
C PHE A 455 -25.66 -2.92 25.58
N PRO A 456 -25.65 -2.07 26.63
CA PRO A 456 -24.97 -0.80 26.57
C PRO A 456 -23.45 -1.03 26.42
N VAL A 457 -22.81 -0.20 25.59
CA VAL A 457 -21.40 -0.31 25.27
C VAL A 457 -20.74 1.05 25.42
N VAL A 458 -19.72 1.13 26.28
CA VAL A 458 -18.81 2.27 26.34
C VAL A 458 -17.66 2.02 25.37
N LEU A 459 -17.51 2.88 24.36
CA LEU A 459 -16.33 2.92 23.50
C LEU A 459 -15.40 3.98 24.09
N SER A 460 -14.22 3.60 24.61
CA SER A 460 -13.25 4.59 25.07
C SER A 460 -12.59 5.31 23.89
N SER A 461 -11.99 6.48 24.11
CA SER A 461 -11.29 7.17 23.01
C SER A 461 -10.19 6.31 22.38
N SER A 462 -9.49 5.50 23.19
CA SER A 462 -8.48 4.54 22.70
C SER A 462 -9.04 3.48 21.75
N ALA A 463 -10.36 3.27 21.71
CA ALA A 463 -10.97 2.28 20.84
C ALA A 463 -10.82 2.60 19.35
N GLY A 464 -10.46 3.84 19.02
CA GLY A 464 -10.42 4.33 17.64
C GLY A 464 -11.78 4.83 17.17
N GLY A 465 -11.81 5.46 15.99
CA GLY A 465 -13.02 6.04 15.41
C GLY A 465 -13.73 5.16 14.41
N THR A 466 -13.40 3.87 14.30
CA THR A 466 -14.00 2.95 13.33
C THR A 466 -15.53 2.99 13.37
N MET A 467 -16.14 3.12 14.56
CA MET A 467 -17.58 3.31 14.67
C MET A 467 -18.08 4.54 13.89
N ILE A 468 -17.41 5.69 14.01
CA ILE A 468 -17.79 6.91 13.27
C ILE A 468 -17.54 6.74 11.77
N HIS A 469 -16.42 6.12 11.40
CA HIS A 469 -16.06 5.81 10.01
C HIS A 469 -17.17 5.01 9.31
N GLU A 470 -17.59 3.92 9.94
CA GLU A 470 -18.62 3.03 9.40
C GLU A 470 -20.03 3.60 9.56
N ALA A 471 -20.41 4.07 10.75
CA ALA A 471 -21.78 4.48 11.07
C ALA A 471 -22.28 5.66 10.21
N CYS A 472 -21.38 6.55 9.79
CA CYS A 472 -21.78 7.70 9.00
C CYS A 472 -20.74 8.20 8.00
N GLY A 473 -19.45 7.93 8.20
CA GLY A 473 -18.38 8.44 7.33
C GLY A 473 -18.65 8.16 5.85
N HIS A 474 -18.79 6.87 5.49
CA HIS A 474 -19.18 6.48 4.13
C HIS A 474 -20.56 6.98 3.71
N GLY A 475 -21.55 6.91 4.61
CA GLY A 475 -22.89 7.44 4.35
C GLY A 475 -22.92 8.94 4.02
N LEU A 476 -21.88 9.68 4.37
CA LEU A 476 -21.73 11.11 4.13
C LEU A 476 -20.86 11.45 2.91
N GLU A 477 -20.47 10.46 2.11
CA GLU A 477 -19.84 10.65 0.81
C GLU A 477 -20.91 10.96 -0.26
N ALA A 478 -20.75 12.08 -0.98
CA ALA A 478 -21.82 12.66 -1.80
C ALA A 478 -22.27 11.79 -2.98
N ASP A 479 -21.39 10.94 -3.53
CA ASP A 479 -21.71 10.02 -4.62
C ASP A 479 -22.75 8.98 -4.18
N LEU A 480 -22.60 8.41 -2.98
CA LEU A 480 -23.58 7.49 -2.39
C LEU A 480 -24.90 8.20 -2.08
N ALA A 481 -24.85 9.43 -1.54
CA ALA A 481 -26.05 10.23 -1.28
C ALA A 481 -26.82 10.57 -2.57
N LEU A 482 -26.13 10.97 -3.63
CA LEU A 482 -26.71 11.29 -4.94
C LEU A 482 -27.27 10.07 -5.68
N ALA A 483 -26.72 8.88 -5.42
CA ALA A 483 -27.21 7.62 -5.96
C ALA A 483 -28.39 7.04 -5.16
N GLY A 484 -28.78 7.67 -4.04
CA GLY A 484 -29.78 7.12 -3.13
C GLY A 484 -29.29 5.87 -2.38
N MET A 485 -27.98 5.62 -2.35
CA MET A 485 -27.32 4.49 -1.69
C MET A 485 -26.80 4.83 -0.30
N SER A 486 -27.33 5.88 0.31
CA SER A 486 -27.00 6.34 1.65
C SER A 486 -28.25 6.54 2.48
N SER A 487 -28.22 6.06 3.73
CA SER A 487 -29.24 6.36 4.74
C SER A 487 -29.36 7.85 5.08
N PHE A 488 -28.40 8.67 4.65
CA PHE A 488 -28.38 10.13 4.79
C PHE A 488 -28.83 10.89 3.54
N ALA A 489 -29.17 10.21 2.44
CA ALA A 489 -29.59 10.85 1.19
C ALA A 489 -30.81 11.77 1.40
N GLY A 490 -30.74 12.99 0.85
CA GLY A 490 -31.82 13.98 0.92
C GLY A 490 -32.07 14.59 2.31
N LYS A 491 -31.19 14.36 3.29
CA LYS A 491 -31.35 14.83 4.68
C LYS A 491 -30.56 16.10 5.03
N LEU A 492 -29.99 16.78 4.03
CA LEU A 492 -29.26 18.03 4.26
C LEU A 492 -30.14 19.05 4.99
N GLY A 493 -29.63 19.64 6.07
CA GLY A 493 -30.38 20.56 6.95
C GLY A 493 -31.33 19.88 7.95
N GLN A 494 -31.46 18.56 7.95
CA GLN A 494 -32.34 17.83 8.87
C GLN A 494 -31.58 17.30 10.09
N LYS A 495 -32.31 17.04 11.17
CA LYS A 495 -31.77 16.38 12.37
C LYS A 495 -31.56 14.89 12.08
N VAL A 496 -30.30 14.47 12.05
CA VAL A 496 -29.89 13.09 11.76
C VAL A 496 -29.23 12.39 12.97
N ALA A 497 -28.84 13.15 13.99
CA ALA A 497 -28.23 12.66 15.21
C ALA A 497 -28.74 13.41 16.46
N ALA A 498 -28.35 12.96 17.64
CA ALA A 498 -28.68 13.61 18.91
C ALA A 498 -28.08 15.02 19.00
N GLU A 499 -28.65 15.84 19.88
CA GLU A 499 -28.05 17.13 20.23
C GLU A 499 -26.69 16.90 20.91
N GLY A 500 -25.71 17.76 20.65
CA GLY A 500 -24.32 17.62 21.07
C GLY A 500 -23.45 16.84 20.07
N VAL A 501 -24.04 16.04 19.17
CA VAL A 501 -23.27 15.25 18.19
C VAL A 501 -22.75 16.15 17.06
N THR A 502 -21.43 16.26 16.95
CA THR A 502 -20.75 17.00 15.87
C THR A 502 -19.68 16.12 15.23
N ILE A 503 -19.81 15.84 13.94
CA ILE A 503 -18.92 14.95 13.17
C ILE A 503 -18.18 15.77 12.12
N ILE A 504 -16.86 15.58 12.06
CA ILE A 504 -15.94 16.40 11.28
C ILE A 504 -15.05 15.47 10.46
N ASP A 505 -14.80 15.83 9.21
CA ASP A 505 -13.67 15.32 8.41
C ASP A 505 -12.67 16.46 8.22
N ASP A 506 -11.42 16.28 8.64
CA ASP A 506 -10.44 17.38 8.63
C ASP A 506 -9.10 16.94 8.01
N GLY A 507 -8.86 17.35 6.76
CA GLY A 507 -7.59 17.07 6.08
C GLY A 507 -6.40 17.92 6.55
N THR A 508 -6.64 18.94 7.37
CA THR A 508 -5.61 19.92 7.80
C THR A 508 -4.84 19.50 9.06
N LEU A 509 -5.29 18.45 9.75
CA LEU A 509 -4.66 17.96 10.98
C LEU A 509 -3.22 17.52 10.72
N PRO A 510 -2.22 18.04 11.45
CA PRO A 510 -0.83 17.64 11.24
C PRO A 510 -0.59 16.14 11.44
N HIS A 511 0.23 15.55 10.58
CA HIS A 511 0.76 14.19 10.65
C HIS A 511 -0.25 13.03 10.62
N LYS A 512 -1.57 13.29 10.73
CA LYS A 512 -2.57 12.23 10.60
C LYS A 512 -2.51 11.56 9.23
N ARG A 513 -2.88 10.28 9.19
CA ARG A 513 -2.65 9.43 8.02
C ARG A 513 -3.49 9.84 6.80
N GLY A 514 -4.63 10.47 7.02
CA GLY A 514 -5.49 11.05 5.97
C GLY A 514 -5.11 12.47 5.52
N SER A 515 -4.11 13.09 6.14
CA SER A 515 -3.74 14.50 5.89
C SER A 515 -2.87 14.66 4.65
N GLN A 516 -3.21 15.65 3.82
CA GLN A 516 -2.50 16.01 2.59
C GLN A 516 -2.69 17.51 2.34
N ALA A 517 -1.88 18.15 1.50
CA ALA A 517 -2.06 19.58 1.20
C ALA A 517 -3.26 19.82 0.28
N ILE A 518 -3.45 18.92 -0.68
CA ILE A 518 -4.53 18.93 -1.68
C ILE A 518 -5.14 17.54 -1.87
N ASP A 519 -6.37 17.50 -2.36
CA ASP A 519 -6.97 16.27 -2.89
C ASP A 519 -6.41 15.89 -4.27
N ASP A 520 -6.84 14.75 -4.78
CA ASP A 520 -6.38 14.22 -6.06
C ASP A 520 -7.06 14.87 -7.25
N GLU A 521 -7.78 15.98 -7.05
CA GLU A 521 -8.39 16.85 -8.07
C GLU A 521 -7.86 18.30 -7.98
N GLY A 522 -6.81 18.53 -7.18
CA GLY A 522 -6.10 19.79 -7.03
C GLY A 522 -6.78 20.81 -6.12
N ASN A 523 -7.78 20.42 -5.33
CA ASN A 523 -8.43 21.29 -4.35
C ASN A 523 -7.67 21.27 -3.02
N PRO A 524 -7.49 22.42 -2.34
CA PRO A 524 -6.96 22.43 -0.98
C PRO A 524 -7.86 21.63 -0.05
N VAL A 525 -7.25 20.92 0.89
CA VAL A 525 -8.00 20.26 1.95
C VAL A 525 -8.61 21.28 2.90
N SER A 526 -9.70 20.89 3.57
CA SER A 526 -10.37 21.75 4.54
C SER A 526 -10.90 20.96 5.72
N ARG A 527 -11.34 21.69 6.76
CA ARG A 527 -12.13 21.15 7.85
C ARG A 527 -13.61 21.18 7.46
N VAL A 528 -14.18 20.01 7.22
CA VAL A 528 -15.58 19.85 6.81
C VAL A 528 -16.41 19.42 8.01
N VAL A 529 -17.31 20.29 8.47
CA VAL A 529 -18.31 19.93 9.48
C VAL A 529 -19.45 19.21 8.77
N LEU A 530 -19.53 17.90 8.95
CA LEU A 530 -20.53 17.05 8.29
C LEU A 530 -21.85 17.09 9.06
N ILE A 531 -21.79 16.88 10.37
CA ILE A 531 -22.94 17.00 11.27
C ILE A 531 -22.56 18.01 12.35
N GLU A 532 -23.44 18.96 12.63
CA GLU A 532 -23.24 19.99 13.66
C GLU A 532 -24.44 19.96 14.60
N ASN A 533 -24.20 19.69 15.88
CA ASN A 533 -25.25 19.61 16.91
C ASN A 533 -26.46 18.75 16.48
N GLY A 534 -26.19 17.60 15.85
CA GLY A 534 -27.21 16.68 15.36
C GLY A 534 -27.79 16.98 13.97
N ILE A 535 -27.46 18.13 13.37
CA ILE A 535 -27.97 18.56 12.05
C ILE A 535 -26.98 18.23 10.95
N LEU A 536 -27.42 17.58 9.87
CA LEU A 536 -26.58 17.32 8.70
C LEU A 536 -26.29 18.62 7.93
N LYS A 537 -25.03 19.01 7.83
CA LYS A 537 -24.57 20.28 7.25
C LYS A 537 -23.95 20.14 5.87
N ALA A 538 -23.25 19.03 5.62
CA ALA A 538 -22.51 18.82 4.38
C ALA A 538 -22.32 17.34 4.07
N TYR A 539 -22.01 17.06 2.80
CA TYR A 539 -21.45 15.79 2.35
C TYR A 539 -20.00 16.03 1.91
N LEU A 540 -19.17 14.98 1.95
CA LEU A 540 -17.83 15.00 1.36
C LEU A 540 -17.97 14.99 -0.17
N GLN A 541 -17.27 15.91 -0.84
CA GLN A 541 -17.42 16.15 -2.27
C GLN A 541 -16.14 15.81 -3.06
N SER A 542 -16.35 15.28 -4.25
CA SER A 542 -15.44 15.36 -5.40
C SER A 542 -15.88 16.50 -6.32
N ARG A 543 -15.08 16.83 -7.33
CA ARG A 543 -15.41 17.86 -8.34
C ARG A 543 -16.65 17.49 -9.15
N LYS A 544 -16.85 16.19 -9.44
CA LYS A 544 -18.05 15.70 -10.15
C LYS A 544 -19.31 15.88 -9.30
N THR A 545 -19.25 15.49 -8.03
CA THR A 545 -20.41 15.52 -7.12
C THR A 545 -20.75 16.94 -6.67
N SER A 546 -19.75 17.76 -6.38
CA SER A 546 -19.93 19.19 -6.07
C SER A 546 -20.62 19.95 -7.19
N ARG A 547 -20.26 19.71 -8.47
CA ARG A 547 -20.95 20.29 -9.63
C ARG A 547 -22.41 19.87 -9.70
N ARG A 548 -22.70 18.57 -9.53
CA ARG A 548 -24.08 18.04 -9.58
C ARG A 548 -24.95 18.55 -8.42
N MET A 549 -24.34 18.86 -7.28
CA MET A 549 -25.02 19.43 -6.11
C MET A 549 -24.99 20.96 -6.05
N GLU A 550 -24.33 21.62 -7.00
CA GLU A 550 -24.14 23.07 -7.02
C GLU A 550 -23.49 23.63 -5.74
N VAL A 551 -22.51 22.92 -5.20
CA VAL A 551 -21.72 23.32 -4.03
C VAL A 551 -20.23 23.42 -4.37
N GLU A 552 -19.42 23.98 -3.48
CA GLU A 552 -17.97 23.99 -3.63
C GLU A 552 -17.34 22.62 -3.30
N PRO A 553 -16.20 22.26 -3.92
CA PRO A 553 -15.43 21.09 -3.54
C PRO A 553 -14.93 21.19 -2.09
N THR A 554 -14.96 20.09 -1.35
CA THR A 554 -14.55 20.05 0.07
C THR A 554 -13.09 19.61 0.26
N GLY A 555 -12.39 19.24 -0.82
CA GLY A 555 -11.06 18.67 -0.75
C GLY A 555 -11.05 17.16 -0.46
N ASN A 556 -12.09 16.44 -0.89
CA ASN A 556 -12.29 15.01 -0.63
C ASN A 556 -12.32 14.15 -1.91
N GLY A 557 -12.00 14.70 -3.09
CA GLY A 557 -11.86 13.92 -4.31
C GLY A 557 -10.54 13.13 -4.30
N ARG A 558 -10.56 11.89 -3.83
CA ARG A 558 -9.35 11.06 -3.66
C ARG A 558 -9.36 9.84 -4.56
N ARG A 559 -8.17 9.39 -4.95
CA ARG A 559 -7.93 8.17 -5.73
C ARG A 559 -6.79 7.34 -5.11
N GLU A 560 -6.77 6.04 -5.35
CA GLU A 560 -5.67 5.18 -4.89
C GLU A 560 -4.35 5.48 -5.63
N SER A 561 -4.42 5.65 -6.95
CA SER A 561 -3.26 5.92 -7.82
C SER A 561 -3.72 6.52 -9.15
N TYR A 562 -2.77 6.83 -10.04
CA TYR A 562 -3.09 7.33 -11.39
C TYR A 562 -4.01 6.39 -12.19
N ARG A 563 -4.11 5.11 -11.84
CA ARG A 563 -4.97 4.12 -12.52
C ARG A 563 -6.45 4.20 -12.16
N HIS A 564 -6.81 5.09 -11.25
CA HIS A 564 -8.16 5.14 -10.69
C HIS A 564 -8.79 6.52 -10.84
N LEU A 565 -10.12 6.52 -10.95
CA LEU A 565 -10.93 7.73 -10.89
C LEU A 565 -11.01 8.25 -9.45
N PRO A 566 -10.92 9.57 -9.24
CA PRO A 566 -11.16 10.13 -7.92
C PRO A 566 -12.66 10.10 -7.60
N ILE A 567 -12.95 9.74 -6.35
CA ILE A 567 -14.30 9.69 -5.79
C ILE A 567 -14.30 10.45 -4.45
N PRO A 568 -15.46 10.90 -3.94
CA PRO A 568 -15.53 11.47 -2.60
C PRO A 568 -15.07 10.44 -1.56
N ARG A 569 -14.08 10.81 -0.75
CA ARG A 569 -13.46 9.97 0.28
C ARG A 569 -13.12 10.74 1.56
N MET A 570 -13.29 10.08 2.68
CA MET A 570 -12.82 10.53 4.00
C MET A 570 -11.31 10.80 4.05
N ARG A 571 -10.90 11.57 5.06
CA ARG A 571 -9.51 11.85 5.43
C ARG A 571 -9.25 11.48 6.89
N ASN A 572 -9.55 12.41 7.79
CA ASN A 572 -9.45 12.23 9.23
C ASN A 572 -10.84 12.50 9.81
N THR A 573 -11.63 11.45 9.99
CA THR A 573 -13.06 11.57 10.32
C THR A 573 -13.28 11.26 11.78
N PHE A 574 -13.88 12.19 12.54
CA PHE A 574 -14.01 12.05 13.98
C PHE A 574 -15.25 12.71 14.56
N LEU A 575 -15.66 12.19 15.73
CA LEU A 575 -16.63 12.83 16.61
C LEU A 575 -15.93 13.89 17.47
N ALA A 576 -16.46 15.10 17.53
CA ALA A 576 -15.93 16.16 18.39
C ALA A 576 -16.09 15.80 19.87
N ALA A 577 -15.15 16.25 20.71
CA ALA A 577 -15.22 16.07 22.15
C ALA A 577 -16.45 16.78 22.74
N GLY A 578 -17.09 16.11 23.69
CA GLY A 578 -18.12 16.68 24.56
C GLY A 578 -17.48 17.32 25.80
N SER A 579 -18.27 17.42 26.86
CA SER A 579 -17.85 18.04 28.13
C SER A 579 -17.76 17.07 29.31
N GLU A 580 -18.13 15.81 29.12
CA GLU A 580 -18.25 14.86 30.21
C GLU A 580 -16.92 14.15 30.51
N ALA A 581 -16.62 13.89 31.79
CA ALA A 581 -15.45 13.10 32.13
C ALA A 581 -15.66 11.63 31.73
N PRO A 582 -14.70 10.98 31.06
CA PRO A 582 -14.84 9.58 30.62
C PRO A 582 -15.09 8.61 31.78
N GLU A 583 -14.55 8.89 32.96
CA GLU A 583 -14.79 8.10 34.18
C GLU A 583 -16.21 8.25 34.70
N ALA A 584 -16.90 9.35 34.41
CA ALA A 584 -18.32 9.50 34.75
C ALA A 584 -19.20 8.64 33.82
N ILE A 585 -18.88 8.61 32.52
CA ILE A 585 -19.55 7.76 31.53
C ILE A 585 -19.41 6.28 31.92
N LEU A 586 -18.19 5.85 32.27
CA LEU A 586 -17.95 4.47 32.68
C LEU A 586 -18.65 4.12 34.00
N ARG A 587 -18.66 5.03 34.98
CA ARG A 587 -19.31 4.78 36.28
C ARG A 587 -20.81 4.52 36.18
N ASP A 588 -21.47 5.11 35.19
CA ASP A 588 -22.92 4.94 34.96
C ASP A 588 -23.26 3.64 34.19
N LEU A 589 -22.26 2.89 33.74
CA LEU A 589 -22.46 1.61 33.08
C LEU A 589 -22.79 0.53 34.13
N ASP A 590 -24.07 0.27 34.37
CA ASP A 590 -24.52 -0.77 35.31
C ASP A 590 -24.07 -2.17 34.87
N ARG A 591 -24.43 -2.62 33.66
CA ARG A 591 -23.93 -3.88 33.09
C ARG A 591 -23.77 -3.75 31.59
N GLY A 592 -22.56 -4.02 31.08
CA GLY A 592 -22.29 -3.93 29.65
C GLY A 592 -20.83 -4.09 29.30
N LEU A 593 -20.44 -3.55 28.15
CA LEU A 593 -19.09 -3.71 27.61
C LEU A 593 -18.32 -2.38 27.60
N LEU A 594 -17.08 -2.41 28.08
CA LEU A 594 -16.09 -1.37 27.79
C LEU A 594 -15.18 -1.86 26.66
N VAL A 595 -15.17 -1.16 25.54
CA VAL A 595 -14.26 -1.44 24.41
C VAL A 595 -13.11 -0.46 24.46
N LYS A 596 -11.89 -0.99 24.46
CA LYS A 596 -10.65 -0.19 24.46
C LYS A 596 -9.88 -0.24 23.16
N HIS A 597 -10.13 -1.25 22.31
CA HIS A 597 -9.56 -1.36 20.97
C HIS A 597 -10.56 -2.09 20.05
N MET A 598 -10.78 -1.51 18.87
CA MET A 598 -11.56 -2.12 17.80
C MET A 598 -10.65 -2.68 16.71
N GLY A 599 -11.11 -3.71 16.00
CA GLY A 599 -10.51 -4.17 14.76
C GLY A 599 -11.18 -3.50 13.55
N GLY A 600 -10.98 -4.09 12.37
CA GLY A 600 -11.65 -3.65 11.16
C GLY A 600 -13.18 -3.72 11.26
N GLY A 601 -13.84 -2.88 10.46
CA GLY A 601 -15.29 -2.82 10.33
C GLY A 601 -15.77 -2.90 8.89
N GLN A 602 -17.10 -3.01 8.74
CA GLN A 602 -17.79 -2.91 7.46
C GLN A 602 -19.18 -2.30 7.68
N VAL A 603 -19.64 -1.51 6.72
CA VAL A 603 -20.98 -0.92 6.68
C VAL A 603 -21.75 -1.27 5.39
N ASP A 604 -23.05 -1.49 5.54
CA ASP A 604 -24.03 -1.34 4.46
C ASP A 604 -24.57 0.09 4.50
N THR A 605 -24.15 0.93 3.56
CA THR A 605 -24.49 2.37 3.56
C THR A 605 -25.96 2.65 3.27
N VAL A 606 -26.67 1.70 2.64
CA VAL A 606 -28.09 1.84 2.30
C VAL A 606 -28.93 1.74 3.57
N THR A 607 -28.69 0.70 4.36
CA THR A 607 -29.41 0.47 5.62
C THR A 607 -28.81 1.26 6.79
N GLY A 608 -27.50 1.55 6.73
CA GLY A 608 -26.72 2.09 7.83
C GLY A 608 -26.23 1.02 8.81
N ASN A 609 -26.43 -0.26 8.52
CA ASN A 609 -25.99 -1.35 9.40
C ASN A 609 -24.48 -1.53 9.33
N PHE A 610 -23.83 -1.62 10.47
CA PHE A 610 -22.40 -1.83 10.58
C PHE A 610 -22.06 -3.06 11.42
N VAL A 611 -20.85 -3.58 11.22
CA VAL A 611 -20.25 -4.63 12.03
C VAL A 611 -18.77 -4.30 12.25
N PHE A 612 -18.26 -4.48 13.48
CA PHE A 612 -16.83 -4.41 13.76
C PHE A 612 -16.40 -5.39 14.85
N GLN A 613 -15.14 -5.81 14.81
CA GLN A 613 -14.56 -6.74 15.78
C GLN A 613 -14.02 -6.00 17.00
N VAL A 614 -14.17 -6.58 18.20
CA VAL A 614 -13.52 -6.08 19.41
C VAL A 614 -12.24 -6.87 19.63
N THR A 615 -11.10 -6.19 19.64
CA THR A 615 -9.79 -6.78 19.87
C THR A 615 -9.31 -6.56 21.31
N GLU A 616 -9.81 -5.53 22.00
CA GLU A 616 -9.69 -5.38 23.45
C GLU A 616 -11.00 -4.85 24.05
N GLY A 617 -11.59 -5.61 24.94
CA GLY A 617 -12.78 -5.19 25.69
C GLY A 617 -12.88 -5.87 27.04
N TYR A 618 -13.74 -5.32 27.91
CA TYR A 618 -13.94 -5.76 29.28
C TYR A 618 -15.42 -5.80 29.61
N TRP A 619 -15.86 -6.87 30.26
CA TRP A 619 -17.18 -6.89 30.88
C TRP A 619 -17.19 -5.96 32.09
N VAL A 620 -18.21 -5.11 32.21
CA VAL A 620 -18.34 -4.10 33.26
C VAL A 620 -19.59 -4.37 34.07
N GLU A 621 -19.46 -4.27 35.39
CA GLU A 621 -20.59 -4.28 36.32
C GLU A 621 -20.45 -3.17 37.36
N ASN A 622 -21.51 -2.38 37.56
CA ASN A 622 -21.58 -1.20 38.42
C ASN A 622 -20.42 -0.23 38.17
N GLY A 623 -20.11 0.01 36.89
CA GLY A 623 -19.04 0.88 36.46
C GLY A 623 -17.61 0.36 36.70
N VAL A 624 -17.46 -0.90 37.10
CA VAL A 624 -16.16 -1.52 37.37
C VAL A 624 -15.88 -2.64 36.37
N PRO A 625 -14.79 -2.54 35.56
CA PRO A 625 -14.32 -3.65 34.72
C PRO A 625 -14.03 -4.90 35.55
N LYS A 626 -14.57 -6.05 35.15
CA LYS A 626 -14.44 -7.32 35.87
C LYS A 626 -13.41 -8.25 35.25
N TYR A 627 -13.52 -8.50 33.96
CA TYR A 627 -12.62 -9.39 33.22
C TYR A 627 -12.56 -9.00 31.74
N PRO A 628 -11.41 -9.26 31.07
CA PRO A 628 -11.30 -9.05 29.64
C PRO A 628 -12.19 -10.05 28.88
N VAL A 629 -12.72 -9.62 27.74
CA VAL A 629 -13.55 -10.46 26.86
C VAL A 629 -12.91 -10.65 25.48
N LYS A 630 -13.21 -11.78 24.85
CA LYS A 630 -12.80 -12.13 23.48
C LYS A 630 -13.98 -12.64 22.66
N ASN A 631 -13.77 -12.81 21.36
CA ASN A 631 -14.77 -13.26 20.40
C ASN A 631 -16.04 -12.40 20.39
N ALA A 632 -15.88 -11.09 20.59
CA ALA A 632 -16.97 -10.13 20.51
C ALA A 632 -16.97 -9.46 19.14
N THR A 633 -18.11 -9.52 18.46
CA THR A 633 -18.42 -8.68 17.30
C THR A 633 -19.54 -7.73 17.69
N LEU A 634 -19.38 -6.44 17.39
CA LEU A 634 -20.41 -5.43 17.63
C LEU A 634 -21.15 -5.13 16.34
N SER A 635 -22.47 -5.05 16.42
CA SER A 635 -23.32 -4.67 15.29
C SER A 635 -24.45 -3.75 15.73
N GLY A 636 -24.88 -2.91 14.79
CA GLY A 636 -25.94 -1.92 15.02
C GLY A 636 -26.25 -1.12 13.76
N CYS A 637 -27.13 -0.14 13.89
CA CYS A 637 -27.49 0.79 12.83
C CYS A 637 -26.92 2.18 13.14
N GLY A 638 -26.07 2.70 12.27
CA GLY A 638 -25.35 3.97 12.44
C GLY A 638 -26.28 5.15 12.76
N PRO A 639 -27.30 5.45 11.92
CA PRO A 639 -28.28 6.48 12.22
C PRO A 639 -28.98 6.34 13.57
N ASP A 640 -29.26 5.12 14.03
CA ASP A 640 -29.95 4.88 15.31
C ASP A 640 -29.00 5.14 16.49
N VAL A 641 -27.75 4.66 16.38
CA VAL A 641 -26.69 4.95 17.36
C VAL A 641 -26.48 6.46 17.48
N LEU A 642 -26.35 7.17 16.36
CA LEU A 642 -26.15 8.62 16.36
C LEU A 642 -27.33 9.39 16.97
N ARG A 643 -28.57 8.94 16.77
CA ARG A 643 -29.76 9.54 17.41
C ARG A 643 -29.86 9.25 18.91
N GLY A 644 -29.28 8.14 19.36
CA GLY A 644 -29.23 7.75 20.78
C GLY A 644 -28.00 8.25 21.54
N LEU A 645 -27.06 8.91 20.87
CA LEU A 645 -25.76 9.29 21.42
C LEU A 645 -25.83 10.55 22.30
N THR A 646 -26.17 10.40 23.58
CA THR A 646 -26.35 11.53 24.51
C THR A 646 -25.18 11.75 25.48
N ARG A 647 -24.22 10.83 25.54
CA ARG A 647 -23.10 10.84 26.48
C ARG A 647 -21.79 10.86 25.70
N ILE A 648 -21.10 12.01 25.72
CA ILE A 648 -19.88 12.25 24.93
C ILE A 648 -18.80 12.84 25.84
N GLY A 649 -17.69 12.13 25.91
CA GLY A 649 -16.54 12.44 26.74
C GLY A 649 -15.74 13.64 26.25
N SER A 650 -14.95 14.23 27.14
CA SER A 650 -14.05 15.34 26.85
C SER A 650 -12.68 14.90 26.30
N ASP A 651 -12.47 13.59 26.13
CA ASP A 651 -11.16 12.96 25.97
C ASP A 651 -10.85 12.52 24.53
N LEU A 652 -11.01 13.39 23.52
CA LEU A 652 -10.59 13.06 22.15
C LEU A 652 -9.05 13.13 22.00
N HIS A 653 -8.36 11.98 22.10
CA HIS A 653 -6.89 11.95 22.07
C HIS A 653 -6.27 10.85 21.19
N HIS A 654 -7.00 9.77 20.88
CA HIS A 654 -6.49 8.70 20.05
C HIS A 654 -7.10 8.74 18.64
N PHE A 655 -6.24 8.79 17.62
CA PHE A 655 -6.62 8.67 16.21
C PHE A 655 -6.07 7.36 15.70
N ASP A 656 -6.97 6.44 15.36
CA ASP A 656 -6.57 5.18 14.77
C ASP A 656 -6.18 5.38 13.31
N ILE A 657 -5.38 4.45 12.79
CA ILE A 657 -4.81 4.54 11.45
C ILE A 657 -5.27 3.39 10.56
N GLY A 658 -5.90 3.74 9.44
CA GLY A 658 -6.54 2.76 8.57
C GLY A 658 -6.19 2.92 7.09
N THR A 659 -6.56 1.91 6.33
CA THR A 659 -6.73 1.98 4.87
C THR A 659 -8.21 1.75 4.59
N CYS A 660 -8.91 2.80 4.18
CA CYS A 660 -10.33 2.74 3.84
C CYS A 660 -10.49 2.19 2.42
N GLY A 661 -11.39 1.24 2.21
CA GLY A 661 -11.69 0.63 0.91
C GLY A 661 -13.04 1.11 0.35
N LYS A 662 -13.09 1.52 -0.92
CA LYS A 662 -14.34 1.83 -1.65
C LYS A 662 -14.13 1.63 -3.14
N ASP A 663 -15.07 0.95 -3.81
CA ASP A 663 -15.00 0.65 -5.25
C ASP A 663 -13.67 0.01 -5.68
N GLY A 664 -13.13 -0.88 -4.84
CA GLY A 664 -11.83 -1.52 -5.06
C GLY A 664 -10.60 -0.63 -4.83
N GLN A 665 -10.78 0.62 -4.36
CA GLN A 665 -9.70 1.57 -4.08
C GLN A 665 -9.41 1.72 -2.58
N GLY A 666 -8.16 1.51 -2.19
CA GLY A 666 -7.63 1.77 -0.86
C GLY A 666 -7.01 3.16 -0.72
N VAL A 667 -7.45 3.95 0.26
CA VAL A 667 -6.81 5.24 0.59
C VAL A 667 -6.48 5.32 2.09
N PRO A 668 -5.35 5.95 2.47
CA PRO A 668 -4.98 6.13 3.86
C PRO A 668 -5.92 7.10 4.56
N VAL A 669 -6.40 6.73 5.75
CA VAL A 669 -7.32 7.53 6.59
C VAL A 669 -6.91 7.45 8.05
N SER A 670 -7.43 8.38 8.84
CA SER A 670 -7.49 8.25 10.29
C SER A 670 -8.93 8.44 10.76
N ASP A 671 -9.26 7.88 11.91
CA ASP A 671 -10.54 8.12 12.55
C ASP A 671 -10.38 8.24 14.06
N ALA A 672 -11.33 8.93 14.70
CA ALA A 672 -11.32 9.08 16.16
C ALA A 672 -12.71 9.32 16.75
N LEU A 673 -12.83 9.02 18.04
CA LEU A 673 -13.95 9.43 18.89
C LEU A 673 -13.44 9.73 20.31
N PRO A 674 -14.09 10.61 21.08
CA PRO A 674 -13.94 10.65 22.52
C PRO A 674 -14.62 9.43 23.15
N THR A 675 -14.45 9.22 24.45
CA THR A 675 -15.22 8.17 25.13
C THR A 675 -16.72 8.42 25.00
N ILE A 676 -17.50 7.42 24.58
CA ILE A 676 -18.95 7.53 24.41
C ILE A 676 -19.69 6.34 25.00
N LEU A 677 -20.96 6.53 25.35
CA LEU A 677 -21.88 5.44 25.70
C LEU A 677 -22.91 5.24 24.59
N CYS A 678 -22.81 4.09 23.92
CA CYS A 678 -23.84 3.59 23.01
C CYS A 678 -24.90 2.85 23.84
N PRO A 679 -26.17 3.27 23.85
CA PRO A 679 -27.18 2.74 24.77
C PRO A 679 -27.53 1.28 24.53
N ALA A 680 -27.48 0.83 23.27
CA ALA A 680 -27.78 -0.54 22.89
C ALA A 680 -27.04 -0.91 21.61
N LEU A 681 -26.09 -1.84 21.71
CA LEU A 681 -25.47 -2.53 20.57
C LEU A 681 -25.63 -4.03 20.72
N VAL A 682 -25.74 -4.73 19.59
CA VAL A 682 -25.74 -6.18 19.57
C VAL A 682 -24.31 -6.68 19.71
N VAL A 683 -24.04 -7.41 20.78
CA VAL A 683 -22.79 -8.11 21.05
C VAL A 683 -22.94 -9.56 20.61
N GLY A 684 -22.29 -9.90 19.50
CA GLY A 684 -22.17 -11.27 18.99
C GLY A 684 -21.09 -12.04 19.75
N GLY A 685 -21.35 -12.35 21.01
CA GLY A 685 -20.50 -13.20 21.84
C GLY A 685 -20.80 -14.70 21.70
N THR A 686 -19.97 -15.54 22.32
CA THR A 686 -20.15 -17.01 22.30
C THR A 686 -20.39 -17.62 23.69
N ALA A 687 -20.45 -16.82 24.75
CA ALA A 687 -20.92 -17.30 26.05
C ALA A 687 -22.44 -17.55 26.03
N GLU A 688 -22.93 -18.43 26.90
CA GLU A 688 -24.37 -18.66 27.06
C GLU A 688 -25.10 -17.33 27.30
N PRO A 689 -26.31 -17.14 26.72
CA PRO A 689 -27.07 -15.91 26.90
C PRO A 689 -27.28 -15.67 28.39
N MET A 690 -26.83 -14.52 28.90
CA MET A 690 -27.19 -14.14 30.26
C MET A 690 -28.71 -13.95 30.31
N PRO A 691 -29.39 -14.44 31.37
CA PRO A 691 -30.84 -14.34 31.46
C PRO A 691 -31.29 -12.89 31.28
N SER A 692 -32.23 -12.66 30.37
CA SER A 692 -32.85 -11.36 30.15
C SER A 692 -33.48 -10.88 31.45
N VAL A 693 -33.04 -9.73 31.96
CA VAL A 693 -33.73 -9.07 33.07
C VAL A 693 -34.74 -8.10 32.44
N MET A 694 -36.01 -8.24 32.86
CA MET A 694 -37.15 -7.42 32.46
C MET A 694 -36.96 -5.95 32.80
#